data_AF-A0A6L9EG53-F1
#
_entry.id   AF-A0A6L9EG53-F1
#
_cell.length_a   1.000
_cell.length_b   1.000
_cell.length_c   1.000
_cell.angle_alpha   90.00
_cell.angle_beta   90.00
_cell.angle_gamma   90.00
#
_symmetry.space_group_name_H-M   'P 1'
#
loop_
_entity.id
_entity.type
_entity.pdbx_description
1 polymer ?
#
loop_
_entity_poly.entity_id
_entity_poly.type
_entity_poly.pdbx_seq_one_letter_code
_entity_poly.pdbx_strand_id
1 'polypeptide(L)'
;MPDQQIHAHFDLKYALEGRIVTLDENSTVIDRGRLFIDKGNIVDIRPVGGGFPEGFGSKDVIKSGGTIFPGLIELHNHLPYNILPYWVADRQYTNHEQWKRVKGYKVNVTGPMQTLGKTPGFPEAIVRYVECKSLIGGVTTSQGITLANSSLTKRIFHGITRNVEETNEAVLPEALTRIADVRPGQADAFSNSLSTVKTRLLHLSEGIDNKARSFFTNLRKQDGSWAITDKLNGIHCTGLHSEDFAVYGAQGGTMTWSPMSNLVLYGATADIQAAKDNNILIALGSDWSPSGSKNLLEELKVAYLVSKNHADMPLFSNEELVRMATSNPARILGWENALGSLSVGMKADLIVVSGYKGDAYEKLIEATERSLVAVFVNGVVRCGQNRILRKFNFDTVDIEKFQINSSKRYLYLKESNTDTGLSNITLNEAKTRISSGLLNIQQLALDLETAHGDGLLSASANPFDMDWYLVPDFHSDLDGHDHDDAHLEWGASVPFSEVAEPIPIDLLTVLEDDEHFHRMAQHPVPDYIRKELPAFYDRPALSLDQSMYSDEDGRWDNFAELMPLETFLKSASNLSVEDKLLILQQARAILEEAYVHRVLKKSMYAIHPIDRISLMIRDIRYRTSTDEDDKNFHKELLDIFSSLRDLHTRYILPHPYKNRFAFLPFLIERYYATPEDEDAVYIITTVFKGVEKDFPELKAGLEVLYWNNIPIKRAIELNSENQSGSNEEARIARGLDTLTVRSLGTTTPPDASRIRLSCYDHEIGEPVDLEFEWLVSYYPPYFDSSVEELSATLVAHGFDYDTLSVNQMKANLYSGVSGKKRRKKSGKWVRPTNYPKAMKGRIIDGKNANSTVGYIRIYSFAVPGALEFLQDFEEVFSELENRGIKGLILDIRGNGGGLITASEMLLARLVGKEVEFQKAQFINSELTLKLCENYGVDSPIIDLSNWTRSISLSKRTGDYYSNGYPITKVADKSKIERLCNLPMALITDALCYSAADMFAAGFQDHKLGKVIGIDGNTGAGGANVWSHETLRRLTARAGLDQLGLKPLPKGANFNFAVRRILRKNNEPIEDLGILPDVVHKITREDLLKGNPDLIRRTMEVLFES
;
A
#
# COMPACT_ATOMS: atom_id res chain seq x y z
N MET A 1 -26.80 12.19 -38.72
CA MET A 1 -28.21 11.92 -39.10
C MET A 1 -29.09 12.59 -38.05
N PRO A 2 -29.63 13.80 -38.29
CA PRO A 2 -30.29 14.58 -37.22
C PRO A 2 -31.68 14.09 -36.77
N ASP A 3 -32.23 13.05 -37.42
CA ASP A 3 -33.66 12.68 -37.26
C ASP A 3 -33.90 11.32 -36.59
N GLN A 4 -32.90 10.68 -36.00
CA GLN A 4 -33.08 9.45 -35.21
C GLN A 4 -32.80 9.72 -33.73
N GLN A 5 -33.88 9.81 -32.93
CA GLN A 5 -33.78 9.92 -31.48
C GLN A 5 -33.00 8.74 -30.91
N ILE A 6 -31.95 9.01 -30.12
CA ILE A 6 -31.10 7.99 -29.51
C ILE A 6 -31.87 7.16 -28.48
N HIS A 7 -32.81 7.77 -27.75
CA HIS A 7 -33.59 7.09 -26.70
C HIS A 7 -35.08 6.96 -27.08
N ALA A 8 -35.55 5.75 -27.34
CA ALA A 8 -36.96 5.48 -27.64
C ALA A 8 -37.85 5.62 -26.39
N HIS A 9 -39.05 6.16 -26.56
CA HIS A 9 -40.08 6.26 -25.52
C HIS A 9 -41.09 5.09 -25.52
N PHE A 10 -40.95 4.14 -26.46
CA PHE A 10 -41.79 2.93 -26.64
C PHE A 10 -43.31 3.17 -26.57
N ASP A 11 -43.77 4.34 -27.04
CA ASP A 11 -45.17 4.79 -26.98
C ASP A 11 -45.84 4.59 -25.61
N LEU A 12 -45.07 4.72 -24.51
CA LEU A 12 -45.58 4.50 -23.16
C LEU A 12 -46.47 5.66 -22.70
N LYS A 13 -47.57 5.31 -22.02
CA LYS A 13 -48.52 6.24 -21.40
C LYS A 13 -48.92 5.76 -20.01
N TYR A 14 -48.62 6.55 -18.98
CA TYR A 14 -48.91 6.21 -17.58
C TYR A 14 -48.89 7.44 -16.66
N ALA A 15 -49.38 7.29 -15.43
CA ALA A 15 -49.29 8.31 -14.39
C ALA A 15 -48.55 7.77 -13.17
N LEU A 16 -47.53 8.47 -12.68
CA LEU A 16 -46.76 8.07 -11.50
C LEU A 16 -47.26 8.82 -10.26
N GLU A 17 -47.85 8.11 -9.29
CA GLU A 17 -48.32 8.68 -8.02
C GLU A 17 -47.22 8.59 -6.95
N GLY A 18 -46.89 9.72 -6.31
CA GLY A 18 -45.87 9.81 -5.26
C GLY A 18 -45.79 11.20 -4.62
N ARG A 19 -44.77 11.45 -3.79
CA ARG A 19 -44.39 12.83 -3.40
C ARG A 19 -43.56 13.39 -4.53
N ILE A 20 -43.90 14.54 -5.10
CA ILE A 20 -43.20 15.10 -6.28
C ILE A 20 -42.35 16.28 -5.83
N VAL A 21 -41.06 16.24 -6.14
CA VAL A 21 -40.13 17.37 -5.95
C VAL A 21 -39.83 17.92 -7.33
N THR A 22 -40.37 19.09 -7.65
CA THR A 22 -40.31 19.64 -9.02
C THR A 22 -38.92 20.17 -9.36
N LEU A 23 -38.24 20.83 -8.41
CA LEU A 23 -37.00 21.59 -8.66
C LEU A 23 -37.15 22.64 -9.78
N ASP A 24 -38.39 23.06 -10.04
CA ASP A 24 -38.72 24.24 -10.83
C ASP A 24 -38.23 25.51 -10.11
N GLU A 25 -38.45 26.70 -10.67
CA GLU A 25 -38.03 27.96 -10.06
C GLU A 25 -38.55 28.15 -8.62
N ASN A 26 -39.70 27.54 -8.30
CA ASN A 26 -40.35 27.64 -6.99
C ASN A 26 -39.99 26.52 -6.01
N SER A 27 -39.22 25.51 -6.44
CA SER A 27 -38.89 24.35 -5.61
C SER A 27 -40.12 23.67 -4.99
N THR A 28 -41.18 23.53 -5.80
CA THR A 28 -42.46 23.01 -5.31
C THR A 28 -42.35 21.55 -4.87
N VAL A 29 -42.82 21.26 -3.65
CA VAL A 29 -42.99 19.89 -3.15
C VAL A 29 -44.48 19.56 -3.05
N ILE A 30 -44.95 18.63 -3.88
CA ILE A 30 -46.32 18.12 -3.84
C ILE A 30 -46.31 16.83 -3.03
N ASP A 31 -46.74 16.90 -1.76
CA ASP A 31 -46.69 15.76 -0.81
C ASP A 31 -47.40 14.50 -1.33
N ARG A 32 -48.44 14.67 -2.13
CA ARG A 32 -49.11 13.57 -2.82
C ARG A 32 -49.63 14.02 -4.19
N GLY A 33 -48.81 13.82 -5.22
CA GLY A 33 -49.10 14.19 -6.60
C GLY A 33 -49.14 13.01 -7.57
N ARG A 34 -49.56 13.30 -8.79
CA ARG A 34 -49.50 12.43 -9.98
C ARG A 34 -48.77 13.17 -11.08
N LEU A 35 -47.72 12.54 -11.60
CA LEU A 35 -46.98 12.97 -12.78
C LEU A 35 -47.51 12.18 -13.98
N PHE A 36 -48.11 12.87 -14.95
CA PHE A 36 -48.71 12.23 -16.13
C PHE A 36 -47.69 12.24 -17.28
N ILE A 37 -47.41 11.06 -17.82
CA ILE A 37 -46.37 10.84 -18.84
C ILE A 37 -47.01 10.25 -20.09
N ASP A 38 -46.73 10.85 -21.23
CA ASP A 38 -47.13 10.38 -22.56
C ASP A 38 -45.95 10.51 -23.52
N LYS A 39 -45.58 9.40 -24.18
CA LYS A 39 -44.46 9.34 -25.15
C LYS A 39 -43.17 9.98 -24.64
N GLY A 40 -42.82 9.68 -23.40
CA GLY A 40 -41.58 10.14 -22.77
C GLY A 40 -41.61 11.59 -22.25
N ASN A 41 -42.70 12.32 -22.40
CA ASN A 41 -42.84 13.70 -21.92
C ASN A 41 -43.82 13.79 -20.76
N ILE A 42 -43.56 14.72 -19.84
CA ILE A 42 -44.47 15.11 -18.76
C ILE A 42 -45.55 16.00 -19.38
N VAL A 43 -46.79 15.52 -19.39
CA VAL A 43 -47.92 16.24 -20.01
C VAL A 43 -48.79 16.98 -18.98
N ASP A 44 -48.74 16.59 -17.71
CA ASP A 44 -49.47 17.24 -16.63
C ASP A 44 -48.90 16.84 -15.25
N ILE A 45 -49.11 17.67 -14.24
CA ILE A 45 -48.74 17.42 -12.83
C ILE A 45 -49.90 17.89 -11.95
N ARG A 46 -50.49 16.98 -11.15
CA ARG A 46 -51.62 17.33 -10.28
C ARG A 46 -51.53 16.72 -8.88
N PRO A 47 -52.01 17.40 -7.82
CA PRO A 47 -52.21 16.76 -6.52
C PRO A 47 -53.27 15.65 -6.63
N VAL A 48 -53.16 14.62 -5.79
CA VAL A 48 -54.18 13.57 -5.69
C VAL A 48 -55.49 14.20 -5.22
N GLY A 49 -56.51 14.17 -6.09
CA GLY A 49 -57.78 14.87 -5.91
C GLY A 49 -58.11 15.83 -7.06
N GLY A 50 -57.10 16.27 -7.84
CA GLY A 50 -57.25 17.18 -8.99
C GLY A 50 -57.79 16.55 -10.29
N GLY A 51 -58.45 15.39 -10.21
CA GLY A 51 -58.96 14.65 -11.37
C GLY A 51 -57.86 14.04 -12.26
N PHE A 52 -58.21 13.73 -13.51
CA PHE A 52 -57.31 13.21 -14.54
C PHE A 52 -57.34 14.15 -15.78
N PRO A 53 -56.20 14.37 -16.45
CA PRO A 53 -56.19 15.01 -17.76
C PRO A 53 -56.86 14.12 -18.82
N GLU A 54 -57.21 14.71 -19.96
CA GLU A 54 -57.86 14.00 -21.05
C GLU A 54 -57.04 12.78 -21.51
N GLY A 55 -57.72 11.65 -21.71
CA GLY A 55 -57.08 10.40 -22.12
C GLY A 55 -56.32 9.65 -21.02
N PHE A 56 -56.33 10.11 -19.76
CA PHE A 56 -55.83 9.38 -18.59
C PHE A 56 -56.96 8.96 -17.66
N GLY A 57 -56.79 7.83 -16.98
CA GLY A 57 -57.71 7.33 -15.97
C GLY A 57 -57.02 6.60 -14.83
N SER A 58 -57.81 6.09 -13.89
CA SER A 58 -57.31 5.40 -12.69
C SER A 58 -56.48 4.15 -12.99
N LYS A 59 -56.74 3.48 -14.11
CA LYS A 59 -56.00 2.29 -14.57
C LYS A 59 -54.55 2.60 -14.97
N ASP A 60 -54.26 3.85 -15.36
CA ASP A 60 -52.95 4.28 -15.84
C ASP A 60 -52.04 4.67 -14.66
N VAL A 61 -52.57 4.71 -13.42
CA VAL A 61 -51.83 5.12 -12.23
C VAL A 61 -50.95 3.99 -11.69
N ILE A 62 -49.65 4.27 -11.66
CA ILE A 62 -48.62 3.47 -11.01
C ILE A 62 -48.26 4.15 -9.69
N LYS A 63 -48.52 3.47 -8.57
CA LYS A 63 -48.08 3.95 -7.26
C LYS A 63 -46.58 3.70 -7.10
N SER A 64 -45.80 4.76 -7.07
CA SER A 64 -44.33 4.72 -7.00
C SER A 64 -43.84 4.13 -5.67
N GLY A 65 -44.53 4.43 -4.57
CA GLY A 65 -44.10 4.03 -3.23
C GLY A 65 -42.98 4.91 -2.66
N GLY A 66 -42.76 6.12 -3.21
CA GLY A 66 -41.67 7.01 -2.80
C GLY A 66 -41.81 8.46 -3.27
N THR A 67 -40.71 9.21 -3.12
CA THR A 67 -40.52 10.58 -3.57
C THR A 67 -39.89 10.60 -4.96
N ILE A 68 -40.44 11.40 -5.86
CA ILE A 68 -40.10 11.49 -7.28
C ILE A 68 -39.28 12.76 -7.49
N PHE A 69 -38.08 12.61 -8.05
CA PHE A 69 -37.17 13.69 -8.41
C PHE A 69 -36.86 13.65 -9.91
N PRO A 70 -36.41 14.75 -10.52
CA PRO A 70 -35.69 14.70 -11.79
C PRO A 70 -34.53 13.69 -11.74
N GLY A 71 -34.19 13.13 -12.90
CA GLY A 71 -33.04 12.24 -13.04
C GLY A 71 -31.74 12.95 -12.69
N LEU A 72 -30.76 12.23 -12.15
CA LEU A 72 -29.48 12.83 -11.80
C LEU A 72 -28.63 13.02 -13.07
N ILE A 73 -28.01 14.18 -13.19
CA ILE A 73 -27.15 14.56 -14.31
C ILE A 73 -25.73 14.75 -13.77
N GLU A 74 -24.80 13.97 -14.30
CA GLU A 74 -23.39 13.97 -13.91
C GLU A 74 -22.55 14.64 -15.00
N LEU A 75 -21.86 15.74 -14.68
CA LEU A 75 -21.07 16.50 -15.67
C LEU A 75 -19.58 16.17 -15.67
N HIS A 76 -19.13 15.26 -14.81
CA HIS A 76 -17.74 14.82 -14.82
C HIS A 76 -17.62 13.38 -14.34
N ASN A 77 -17.25 12.49 -15.27
CA ASN A 77 -16.92 11.10 -14.99
C ASN A 77 -16.01 10.51 -16.10
N HIS A 78 -15.03 9.68 -15.72
CA HIS A 78 -14.23 8.84 -16.61
C HIS A 78 -14.81 7.42 -16.59
N LEU A 79 -16.04 7.28 -17.10
CA LEU A 79 -16.84 6.04 -17.02
C LEU A 79 -16.09 4.73 -17.27
N PRO A 80 -15.19 4.60 -18.28
CA PRO A 80 -14.47 3.35 -18.51
C PRO A 80 -13.68 2.83 -17.30
N TYR A 81 -13.18 3.73 -16.45
CA TYR A 81 -12.39 3.39 -15.28
C TYR A 81 -13.24 2.90 -14.09
N ASN A 82 -14.56 3.02 -14.14
CA ASN A 82 -15.46 2.63 -13.04
C ASN A 82 -15.64 1.10 -12.89
N ILE A 83 -14.75 0.33 -13.53
CA ILE A 83 -14.54 -1.11 -13.31
C ILE A 83 -13.36 -1.38 -12.37
N LEU A 84 -12.54 -0.37 -12.07
CA LEU A 84 -11.33 -0.48 -11.24
C LEU A 84 -11.60 0.05 -9.84
N PRO A 85 -11.14 -0.66 -8.79
CA PRO A 85 -11.37 -0.26 -7.41
C PRO A 85 -10.54 0.99 -7.08
N TYR A 86 -10.78 1.57 -5.91
CA TYR A 86 -9.94 2.64 -5.36
C TYR A 86 -8.44 2.31 -5.51
N TRP A 87 -7.73 3.22 -6.16
CA TRP A 87 -6.28 3.19 -6.25
C TRP A 87 -5.68 3.85 -5.01
N VAL A 88 -5.01 3.05 -4.18
CA VAL A 88 -4.27 3.54 -3.02
C VAL A 88 -3.03 4.28 -3.50
N ALA A 89 -3.15 5.60 -3.61
CA ALA A 89 -2.06 6.50 -3.94
C ALA A 89 -0.95 6.42 -2.89
N ASP A 90 0.31 6.49 -3.33
CA ASP A 90 1.48 6.45 -2.45
C ASP A 90 1.61 7.70 -1.57
N ARG A 91 0.99 8.80 -1.98
CA ARG A 91 0.91 10.09 -1.29
C ARG A 91 -0.19 10.95 -1.92
N GLN A 92 -0.51 12.07 -1.26
CA GLN A 92 -1.23 13.17 -1.91
C GLN A 92 -0.28 13.94 -2.85
N TYR A 93 -0.83 14.37 -3.97
CA TYR A 93 -0.15 15.14 -5.01
C TYR A 93 -0.57 16.60 -4.94
N THR A 94 0.13 17.49 -5.66
CA THR A 94 -0.24 18.90 -5.73
C THR A 94 -0.91 19.29 -7.04
N ASN A 95 -0.84 18.46 -8.08
CA ASN A 95 -1.54 18.63 -9.35
C ASN A 95 -1.62 17.30 -10.14
N HIS A 96 -2.53 17.26 -11.12
CA HIS A 96 -2.81 16.04 -11.89
C HIS A 96 -1.66 15.53 -12.77
N GLU A 97 -0.71 16.37 -13.20
CA GLU A 97 0.44 15.94 -14.00
C GLU A 97 1.41 15.03 -13.21
N GLN A 98 1.39 15.09 -11.88
CA GLN A 98 2.34 14.36 -11.02
C GLN A 98 2.04 12.86 -10.96
N TRP A 99 0.78 12.48 -10.75
CA TRP A 99 0.42 11.08 -10.54
C TRP A 99 0.34 10.27 -11.83
N LYS A 100 0.09 10.91 -12.99
CA LYS A 100 0.14 10.28 -14.32
C LYS A 100 1.49 9.57 -14.61
N ARG A 101 2.56 9.98 -13.92
CA ARG A 101 3.92 9.44 -14.08
C ARG A 101 4.30 8.37 -13.06
N VAL A 102 3.45 8.12 -12.05
CA VAL A 102 3.75 7.21 -10.94
C VAL A 102 3.60 5.76 -11.40
N LYS A 103 4.56 4.91 -11.04
CA LYS A 103 4.56 3.48 -11.41
C LYS A 103 3.30 2.77 -10.92
N GLY A 104 2.88 3.01 -9.68
CA GLY A 104 1.68 2.41 -9.10
C GLY A 104 0.40 2.77 -9.88
N TYR A 105 0.25 4.02 -10.29
CA TYR A 105 -0.85 4.46 -11.14
C TYR A 105 -0.85 3.74 -12.51
N LYS A 106 0.31 3.67 -13.17
CA LYS A 106 0.45 2.97 -14.45
C LYS A 106 0.11 1.48 -14.34
N VAL A 107 0.53 0.81 -13.26
CA VAL A 107 0.29 -0.63 -13.05
C VAL A 107 -1.16 -0.93 -12.67
N ASN A 108 -1.78 -0.09 -11.83
CA ASN A 108 -3.09 -0.39 -11.26
C ASN A 108 -4.26 0.27 -12.01
N VAL A 109 -4.00 1.27 -12.86
CA VAL A 109 -5.03 2.07 -13.53
C VAL A 109 -4.86 2.06 -15.05
N THR A 110 -3.79 2.66 -15.57
CA THR A 110 -3.60 2.80 -17.03
C THR A 110 -3.40 1.46 -17.74
N GLY A 111 -2.51 0.61 -17.23
CA GLY A 111 -2.19 -0.70 -17.82
C GLY A 111 -3.42 -1.60 -17.97
N PRO A 112 -4.17 -1.88 -16.88
CA PRO A 112 -5.38 -2.70 -16.95
C PRO A 112 -6.42 -2.17 -17.94
N MET A 113 -6.65 -0.85 -17.97
CA MET A 113 -7.62 -0.27 -18.91
C MET A 113 -7.16 -0.34 -20.36
N GLN A 114 -5.86 -0.14 -20.62
CA GLN A 114 -5.32 -0.28 -21.97
C GLN A 114 -5.39 -1.73 -22.45
N THR A 115 -5.11 -2.71 -21.58
CA THR A 115 -5.23 -4.12 -21.91
C THR A 115 -6.69 -4.51 -22.19
N LEU A 116 -7.61 -4.26 -21.27
CA LEU A 116 -9.01 -4.66 -21.44
C LEU A 116 -9.71 -3.85 -22.54
N GLY A 117 -9.48 -2.55 -22.64
CA GLY A 117 -10.07 -1.69 -23.66
C GLY A 117 -9.69 -2.06 -25.10
N LYS A 118 -8.66 -2.88 -25.27
CA LYS A 118 -8.14 -3.34 -26.57
C LYS A 118 -8.22 -4.87 -26.78
N THR A 119 -8.85 -5.59 -25.85
CA THR A 119 -9.04 -7.04 -25.97
C THR A 119 -10.44 -7.36 -26.48
N PRO A 120 -10.61 -8.24 -27.48
CA PRO A 120 -11.93 -8.58 -28.03
C PRO A 120 -12.96 -8.97 -26.98
N GLY A 121 -14.16 -8.36 -27.07
CA GLY A 121 -15.30 -8.64 -26.20
C GLY A 121 -15.28 -7.97 -24.83
N PHE A 122 -14.20 -7.25 -24.46
CA PHE A 122 -14.11 -6.48 -23.24
C PHE A 122 -14.67 -5.05 -23.37
N PRO A 123 -14.44 -4.27 -24.45
CA PRO A 123 -15.02 -2.95 -24.62
C PRO A 123 -16.54 -2.93 -24.39
N GLU A 124 -17.27 -3.86 -25.02
CA GLU A 124 -18.72 -3.97 -24.90
C GLU A 124 -19.15 -4.36 -23.49
N ALA A 125 -18.39 -5.25 -22.83
CA ALA A 125 -18.63 -5.62 -21.45
C ALA A 125 -18.44 -4.43 -20.50
N ILE A 126 -17.34 -3.67 -20.66
CA ILE A 126 -17.04 -2.48 -19.86
C ILE A 126 -18.18 -1.48 -19.99
N VAL A 127 -18.56 -1.12 -21.22
CA VAL A 127 -19.65 -0.19 -21.51
C VAL A 127 -20.95 -0.64 -20.83
N ARG A 128 -21.37 -1.90 -21.02
CA ARG A 128 -22.61 -2.43 -20.41
C ARG A 128 -22.55 -2.38 -18.88
N TYR A 129 -21.41 -2.72 -18.28
CA TYR A 129 -21.23 -2.71 -16.83
C TYR A 129 -21.35 -1.30 -16.24
N VAL A 130 -20.60 -0.34 -16.79
CA VAL A 130 -20.52 1.03 -16.24
C VAL A 130 -21.82 1.81 -16.49
N GLU A 131 -22.52 1.55 -17.60
CA GLU A 131 -23.85 2.09 -17.83
C GLU A 131 -24.87 1.59 -16.80
N CYS A 132 -24.88 0.28 -16.53
CA CYS A 132 -25.75 -0.27 -15.50
C CYS A 132 -25.40 0.30 -14.13
N LYS A 133 -24.11 0.48 -13.84
CA LYS A 133 -23.64 1.08 -12.60
C LYS A 133 -24.14 2.52 -12.42
N SER A 134 -24.05 3.35 -13.46
CA SER A 134 -24.61 4.72 -13.46
C SER A 134 -26.12 4.72 -13.21
N LEU A 135 -26.88 3.87 -13.91
CA LEU A 135 -28.33 3.74 -13.70
C LEU A 135 -28.67 3.27 -12.29
N ILE A 136 -27.89 2.34 -11.72
CA ILE A 136 -28.07 1.86 -10.35
C ILE A 136 -27.82 2.98 -9.33
N GLY A 137 -26.92 3.91 -9.63
CA GLY A 137 -26.69 5.15 -8.87
C GLY A 137 -27.71 6.26 -9.12
N GLY A 138 -28.71 6.05 -9.99
CA GLY A 138 -29.75 7.06 -10.27
C GLY A 138 -29.37 8.08 -11.34
N VAL A 139 -28.22 7.92 -12.00
CA VAL A 139 -27.75 8.79 -13.08
C VAL A 139 -28.49 8.45 -14.36
N THR A 140 -29.14 9.45 -14.96
CA THR A 140 -29.84 9.35 -16.25
C THR A 140 -29.06 9.99 -17.39
N THR A 141 -28.07 10.82 -17.06
CA THR A 141 -27.21 11.54 -18.01
C THR A 141 -25.80 11.66 -17.45
N SER A 142 -24.79 11.31 -18.26
CA SER A 142 -23.38 11.48 -17.91
C SER A 142 -22.55 11.87 -19.14
N GLN A 143 -21.24 12.03 -18.97
CA GLN A 143 -20.29 12.10 -20.09
C GLN A 143 -20.21 10.75 -20.81
N GLY A 144 -20.06 10.77 -22.12
CA GLY A 144 -20.07 9.58 -22.97
C GLY A 144 -18.76 8.76 -22.95
N ILE A 145 -18.84 7.54 -23.48
CA ILE A 145 -17.66 6.67 -23.67
C ILE A 145 -17.18 6.78 -25.11
N THR A 146 -15.89 7.00 -25.30
CA THR A 146 -15.29 7.15 -26.65
C THR A 146 -14.78 5.81 -27.15
N LEU A 147 -15.15 5.48 -28.39
CA LEU A 147 -14.64 4.33 -29.13
C LEU A 147 -13.84 4.81 -30.35
N ALA A 148 -12.80 4.07 -30.72
CA ALA A 148 -11.99 4.33 -31.91
C ALA A 148 -11.88 3.06 -32.79
N ASN A 149 -11.62 3.22 -34.08
CA ASN A 149 -11.37 2.12 -35.01
C ASN A 149 -9.93 2.10 -35.56
N SER A 150 -9.59 1.11 -36.39
CA SER A 150 -8.25 0.98 -37.01
C SER A 150 -7.85 2.19 -37.88
N SER A 151 -8.81 2.97 -38.38
CA SER A 151 -8.58 4.21 -39.14
C SER A 151 -8.48 5.47 -38.26
N LEU A 152 -8.47 5.29 -36.92
CA LEU A 152 -8.54 6.35 -35.91
C LEU A 152 -9.79 7.23 -36.02
N THR A 153 -10.82 6.78 -36.74
CA THR A 153 -12.15 7.39 -36.66
C THR A 153 -12.72 7.09 -35.28
N LYS A 154 -13.25 8.13 -34.63
CA LYS A 154 -13.82 8.04 -33.28
C LYS A 154 -15.33 8.24 -33.31
N ARG A 155 -16.03 7.64 -32.35
CA ARG A 155 -17.45 7.89 -32.09
C ARG A 155 -17.75 7.80 -30.59
N ILE A 156 -18.82 8.45 -30.17
CA ILE A 156 -19.37 8.26 -28.83
C ILE A 156 -20.29 7.02 -28.83
N PHE A 157 -20.17 6.19 -27.80
CA PHE A 157 -21.06 5.06 -27.61
C PHE A 157 -22.46 5.54 -27.20
N HIS A 158 -23.51 5.14 -27.92
CA HIS A 158 -24.90 5.46 -27.58
C HIS A 158 -25.56 4.30 -26.81
N GLY A 159 -25.98 4.56 -25.58
CA GLY A 159 -26.58 3.55 -24.71
C GLY A 159 -27.97 3.92 -24.17
N ILE A 160 -28.29 3.33 -23.03
CA ILE A 160 -29.46 3.62 -22.21
C ILE A 160 -29.31 4.95 -21.47
N THR A 161 -28.13 5.25 -20.93
CA THR A 161 -27.83 6.54 -20.27
C THR A 161 -27.59 7.60 -21.34
N ARG A 162 -28.09 8.83 -21.13
CA ARG A 162 -27.85 9.93 -22.07
C ARG A 162 -26.40 10.39 -22.00
N ASN A 163 -25.80 10.67 -23.15
CA ASN A 163 -24.51 11.34 -23.25
C ASN A 163 -24.72 12.82 -23.51
N VAL A 164 -23.83 13.66 -22.99
CA VAL A 164 -23.89 15.11 -23.21
C VAL A 164 -23.25 15.52 -24.54
N GLU A 165 -22.39 14.68 -25.11
CA GLU A 165 -21.61 14.93 -26.33
C GLU A 165 -22.41 14.72 -27.61
N GLU A 166 -23.28 13.71 -27.64
CA GLU A 166 -24.08 13.36 -28.81
C GLU A 166 -25.51 13.02 -28.37
N THR A 167 -26.42 13.98 -28.51
CA THR A 167 -27.82 13.83 -28.06
C THR A 167 -28.77 13.51 -29.21
N ASN A 168 -28.44 13.91 -30.44
CA ASN A 168 -29.32 13.91 -31.61
C ASN A 168 -30.70 14.58 -31.36
N GLU A 169 -30.77 15.54 -30.43
CA GLU A 169 -32.01 16.25 -30.12
C GLU A 169 -31.77 17.76 -30.06
N ALA A 170 -32.43 18.55 -30.92
CA ALA A 170 -32.23 20.00 -30.96
C ALA A 170 -32.56 20.72 -29.64
N VAL A 171 -33.43 20.14 -28.81
CA VAL A 171 -33.80 20.67 -27.48
C VAL A 171 -32.76 20.35 -26.41
N LEU A 172 -31.82 19.45 -26.69
CA LEU A 172 -30.71 19.05 -25.82
C LEU A 172 -29.39 19.38 -26.54
N PRO A 173 -28.98 20.66 -26.61
CA PRO A 173 -27.74 21.05 -27.27
C PRO A 173 -26.53 20.26 -26.73
N GLU A 174 -25.63 19.86 -27.62
CA GLU A 174 -24.45 19.06 -27.28
C GLU A 174 -23.37 19.88 -26.56
N ALA A 175 -22.68 19.24 -25.63
CA ALA A 175 -21.53 19.78 -24.92
C ALA A 175 -20.24 19.14 -25.43
N LEU A 176 -19.15 19.92 -25.45
CA LEU A 176 -17.83 19.42 -25.79
C LEU A 176 -17.06 19.10 -24.51
N THR A 177 -16.61 17.86 -24.36
CA THR A 177 -15.97 17.35 -23.13
C THR A 177 -14.51 16.96 -23.38
N ARG A 178 -13.79 16.66 -22.29
CA ARG A 178 -12.38 16.21 -22.29
C ARG A 178 -11.45 17.14 -23.10
N ILE A 179 -11.60 18.44 -22.91
CA ILE A 179 -10.73 19.42 -23.58
C ILE A 179 -9.37 19.48 -22.89
N ALA A 180 -8.30 19.61 -23.69
CA ALA A 180 -6.94 19.80 -23.18
C ALA A 180 -6.78 21.17 -22.47
N ASP A 181 -5.80 21.25 -21.56
CA ASP A 181 -5.49 22.49 -20.87
C ASP A 181 -5.13 23.63 -21.83
N VAL A 182 -5.58 24.85 -21.51
CA VAL A 182 -5.20 26.06 -22.24
C VAL A 182 -3.77 26.44 -21.88
N ARG A 183 -2.87 26.38 -22.86
CA ARG A 183 -1.44 26.72 -22.67
C ARG A 183 -1.19 28.23 -22.85
N PRO A 184 -0.05 28.76 -22.37
CA PRO A 184 0.28 30.17 -22.56
C PRO A 184 0.22 30.59 -24.03
N GLY A 185 -0.49 31.69 -24.31
CA GLY A 185 -0.67 32.22 -25.66
C GLY A 185 -1.84 31.64 -26.45
N GLN A 186 -2.58 30.67 -25.90
CA GLN A 186 -3.75 30.06 -26.56
C GLN A 186 -5.10 30.67 -26.16
N ALA A 187 -5.12 31.65 -25.25
CA ALA A 187 -6.35 32.26 -24.72
C ALA A 187 -7.27 32.83 -25.82
N ASP A 188 -6.72 33.51 -26.82
CA ASP A 188 -7.51 34.09 -27.92
C ASP A 188 -8.16 33.00 -28.80
N ALA A 189 -7.41 31.94 -29.12
CA ALA A 189 -7.94 30.78 -29.85
C ALA A 189 -9.02 30.05 -29.04
N PHE A 190 -8.80 29.87 -27.73
CA PHE A 190 -9.79 29.29 -26.83
C PHE A 190 -11.06 30.14 -26.78
N SER A 191 -10.94 31.46 -26.62
CA SER A 191 -12.08 32.38 -26.63
C SER A 191 -12.90 32.27 -27.92
N ASN A 192 -12.24 32.17 -29.08
CA ASN A 192 -12.93 32.02 -30.37
C ASN A 192 -13.69 30.69 -30.45
N SER A 193 -13.09 29.61 -29.98
CA SER A 193 -13.72 28.28 -30.01
C SER A 193 -14.90 28.12 -29.03
N LEU A 194 -15.06 28.99 -28.03
CA LEU A 194 -16.29 29.04 -27.21
C LEU A 194 -17.49 29.59 -28.02
N SER A 195 -17.26 30.33 -29.10
CA SER A 195 -18.36 30.88 -29.91
C SER A 195 -19.15 29.80 -30.67
N THR A 196 -18.52 28.66 -30.98
CA THR A 196 -19.06 27.60 -31.84
C THR A 196 -19.77 26.48 -31.08
N VAL A 197 -19.59 26.37 -29.77
CA VAL A 197 -20.22 25.35 -28.92
C VAL A 197 -21.29 25.95 -28.01
N LYS A 198 -22.13 25.08 -27.44
CA LYS A 198 -23.13 25.48 -26.43
C LYS A 198 -22.53 25.46 -25.03
N THR A 199 -21.87 24.36 -24.68
CA THR A 199 -21.16 24.22 -23.40
C THR A 199 -19.85 23.49 -23.61
N ARG A 200 -18.82 23.87 -22.85
CA ARG A 200 -17.51 23.22 -22.84
C ARG A 200 -17.16 22.79 -21.43
N LEU A 201 -16.91 21.49 -21.24
CA LEU A 201 -16.47 20.89 -19.99
C LEU A 201 -14.95 20.69 -20.05
N LEU A 202 -14.21 21.46 -19.24
CA LEU A 202 -12.74 21.52 -19.25
C LEU A 202 -12.21 21.27 -17.84
N HIS A 203 -11.22 20.39 -17.67
CA HIS A 203 -10.43 20.32 -16.44
C HIS A 203 -9.76 21.67 -16.23
N LEU A 204 -10.12 22.37 -15.16
CA LEU A 204 -9.63 23.73 -14.92
C LEU A 204 -8.95 23.76 -13.56
N SER A 205 -7.63 23.86 -13.58
CA SER A 205 -6.82 23.95 -12.35
C SER A 205 -7.04 22.78 -11.38
N GLU A 206 -6.96 21.56 -11.91
CA GLU A 206 -7.02 20.33 -11.11
C GLU A 206 -5.73 20.14 -10.28
N GLY A 207 -5.79 20.57 -9.03
CA GLY A 207 -4.67 20.56 -8.09
C GLY A 207 -4.72 21.73 -7.12
N ILE A 208 -3.70 21.90 -6.29
CA ILE A 208 -3.61 22.93 -5.24
C ILE A 208 -2.38 23.84 -5.38
N ASP A 209 -1.51 23.60 -6.36
CA ASP A 209 -0.30 24.40 -6.56
C ASP A 209 -0.42 25.49 -7.63
N ASN A 210 0.62 26.31 -7.74
CA ASN A 210 0.71 27.38 -8.73
C ASN A 210 0.68 26.87 -10.18
N LYS A 211 1.08 25.61 -10.43
CA LYS A 211 1.05 25.02 -11.76
C LYS A 211 -0.39 24.69 -12.15
N ALA A 212 -1.18 24.09 -11.26
CA ALA A 212 -2.62 23.91 -11.44
C ALA A 212 -3.31 25.27 -11.63
N ARG A 213 -3.03 26.25 -10.76
CA ARG A 213 -3.56 27.62 -10.90
C ARG A 213 -3.18 28.28 -12.23
N SER A 214 -2.03 27.95 -12.81
CA SER A 214 -1.57 28.57 -14.06
C SER A 214 -2.54 28.33 -15.24
N PHE A 215 -3.23 27.19 -15.26
CA PHE A 215 -4.21 26.86 -16.29
C PHE A 215 -5.39 27.82 -16.32
N PHE A 216 -5.82 28.33 -15.16
CA PHE A 216 -6.76 29.44 -15.09
C PHE A 216 -6.15 30.74 -15.62
N THR A 217 -4.95 31.11 -15.15
CA THR A 217 -4.31 32.37 -15.56
C THR A 217 -3.98 32.43 -17.06
N ASN A 218 -3.79 31.28 -17.71
CA ASN A 218 -3.59 31.18 -19.16
C ASN A 218 -4.83 31.58 -19.98
N LEU A 219 -6.01 31.66 -19.35
CA LEU A 219 -7.23 32.19 -19.97
C LEU A 219 -7.19 33.71 -20.13
N ARG A 220 -6.21 34.41 -19.55
CA ARG A 220 -6.06 35.85 -19.74
C ARG A 220 -5.49 36.16 -21.13
N LYS A 221 -6.26 36.92 -21.93
CA LYS A 221 -5.88 37.37 -23.28
C LYS A 221 -4.83 38.48 -23.23
N GLN A 222 -4.17 38.70 -24.36
CA GLN A 222 -3.10 39.71 -24.48
C GLN A 222 -3.60 41.15 -24.21
N ASP A 223 -4.87 41.43 -24.55
CA ASP A 223 -5.52 42.71 -24.30
C ASP A 223 -5.92 42.94 -22.82
N GLY A 224 -5.66 41.96 -21.95
CA GLY A 224 -5.94 42.00 -20.52
C GLY A 224 -7.34 41.50 -20.13
N SER A 225 -8.22 41.21 -21.09
CA SER A 225 -9.52 40.57 -20.85
C SER A 225 -9.40 39.04 -20.76
N TRP A 226 -10.48 38.33 -20.46
CA TRP A 226 -10.45 36.89 -20.16
C TRP A 226 -11.19 36.06 -21.21
N ALA A 227 -10.69 34.88 -21.51
CA ALA A 227 -11.29 33.87 -22.39
C ALA A 227 -12.28 32.99 -21.61
N ILE A 228 -13.19 33.63 -20.87
CA ILE A 228 -14.23 32.99 -20.05
C ILE A 228 -15.58 33.54 -20.51
N THR A 229 -16.57 32.65 -20.69
CA THR A 229 -17.96 33.02 -20.94
C THR A 229 -18.89 32.07 -20.16
N ASP A 230 -20.19 32.32 -20.23
CA ASP A 230 -21.28 31.46 -19.78
C ASP A 230 -21.32 30.04 -20.37
N LYS A 231 -20.46 29.76 -21.35
CA LYS A 231 -20.34 28.46 -22.01
C LYS A 231 -19.20 27.61 -21.44
N LEU A 232 -18.37 28.17 -20.58
CA LEU A 232 -17.23 27.47 -19.98
C LEU A 232 -17.62 26.91 -18.61
N ASN A 233 -17.60 25.58 -18.51
CA ASN A 233 -17.71 24.86 -17.25
C ASN A 233 -16.37 24.24 -16.84
N GLY A 234 -15.79 24.78 -15.77
CA GLY A 234 -14.53 24.29 -15.19
C GLY A 234 -14.77 23.08 -14.28
N ILE A 235 -14.06 21.99 -14.53
CA ILE A 235 -14.07 20.78 -13.71
C ILE A 235 -12.99 20.90 -12.63
N HIS A 236 -13.33 20.48 -11.41
CA HIS A 236 -12.58 20.60 -10.16
C HIS A 236 -12.41 22.03 -9.65
N CYS A 237 -11.73 22.90 -10.41
CA CYS A 237 -11.39 24.27 -9.99
C CYS A 237 -10.64 24.35 -8.65
N THR A 238 -9.94 23.27 -8.25
CA THR A 238 -9.31 23.14 -6.93
C THR A 238 -8.22 24.18 -6.67
N GLY A 239 -7.48 24.56 -7.72
CA GLY A 239 -6.36 25.48 -7.62
C GLY A 239 -6.74 26.96 -7.73
N LEU A 240 -8.03 27.28 -7.89
CA LEU A 240 -8.51 28.66 -7.96
C LEU A 240 -8.53 29.27 -6.57
N HIS A 241 -8.03 30.51 -6.48
CA HIS A 241 -8.13 31.31 -5.27
C HIS A 241 -9.42 32.15 -5.29
N SER A 242 -9.80 32.73 -4.16
CA SER A 242 -10.98 33.60 -4.04
C SER A 242 -11.01 34.74 -5.09
N GLU A 243 -9.87 35.36 -5.38
CA GLU A 243 -9.72 36.38 -6.42
C GLU A 243 -9.92 35.85 -7.85
N ASP A 244 -9.58 34.59 -8.10
CA ASP A 244 -9.78 33.92 -9.38
C ASP A 244 -11.28 33.62 -9.58
N PHE A 245 -11.96 33.15 -8.53
CA PHE A 245 -13.41 32.94 -8.56
C PHE A 245 -14.20 34.24 -8.76
N ALA A 246 -13.72 35.38 -8.25
CA ALA A 246 -14.32 36.69 -8.53
C ALA A 246 -14.28 37.04 -10.02
N VAL A 247 -13.16 36.77 -10.69
CA VAL A 247 -13.07 36.94 -12.15
C VAL A 247 -13.93 35.90 -12.87
N TYR A 248 -13.85 34.64 -12.46
CA TYR A 248 -14.52 33.53 -13.13
C TYR A 248 -16.03 33.70 -13.13
N GLY A 249 -16.62 34.01 -11.98
CA GLY A 249 -18.04 34.30 -11.83
C GLY A 249 -18.47 35.58 -12.55
N ALA A 250 -17.68 36.65 -12.50
CA ALA A 250 -18.00 37.91 -13.21
C ALA A 250 -18.06 37.76 -14.74
N GLN A 251 -17.35 36.77 -15.30
CA GLN A 251 -17.40 36.43 -16.73
C GLN A 251 -18.46 35.36 -17.06
N GLY A 252 -19.24 34.91 -16.08
CA GLY A 252 -20.32 33.94 -16.25
C GLY A 252 -19.89 32.47 -16.21
N GLY A 253 -18.65 32.15 -15.83
CA GLY A 253 -18.18 30.76 -15.75
C GLY A 253 -19.00 29.90 -14.79
N THR A 254 -19.15 28.62 -15.12
CA THR A 254 -19.82 27.61 -14.26
C THR A 254 -18.82 26.53 -13.84
N MET A 255 -19.15 25.66 -12.89
CA MET A 255 -18.21 24.61 -12.49
C MET A 255 -18.87 23.25 -12.18
N THR A 256 -18.09 22.20 -12.36
CA THR A 256 -18.37 20.85 -11.83
C THR A 256 -17.41 20.55 -10.69
N TRP A 257 -17.96 20.29 -9.52
CA TRP A 257 -17.24 20.02 -8.28
C TRP A 257 -17.17 18.52 -7.99
N SER A 258 -15.98 18.03 -7.68
CA SER A 258 -15.69 16.62 -7.38
C SER A 258 -14.90 16.49 -6.08
N PRO A 259 -15.51 16.87 -4.94
CA PRO A 259 -14.81 16.94 -3.66
C PRO A 259 -14.13 15.64 -3.25
N MET A 260 -14.70 14.47 -3.57
CA MET A 260 -14.10 13.21 -3.13
C MET A 260 -12.72 12.96 -3.75
N SER A 261 -12.65 13.03 -5.08
CA SER A 261 -11.40 12.90 -5.84
C SER A 261 -10.38 13.96 -5.40
N ASN A 262 -10.83 15.20 -5.19
CA ASN A 262 -9.95 16.26 -4.73
C ASN A 262 -9.34 15.98 -3.35
N LEU A 263 -10.13 15.53 -2.38
CA LEU A 263 -9.64 15.22 -1.04
C LEU A 263 -8.68 14.02 -1.05
N VAL A 264 -8.98 12.99 -1.86
CA VAL A 264 -8.16 11.79 -2.00
C VAL A 264 -6.81 12.10 -2.65
N LEU A 265 -6.81 12.84 -3.77
CA LEU A 265 -5.60 13.09 -4.55
C LEU A 265 -4.80 14.30 -4.05
N TYR A 266 -5.46 15.36 -3.58
CA TYR A 266 -4.82 16.66 -3.30
C TYR A 266 -4.89 17.09 -1.84
N GLY A 267 -5.66 16.39 -0.99
CA GLY A 267 -5.82 16.72 0.43
C GLY A 267 -6.67 17.95 0.74
N ALA A 268 -7.13 18.65 -0.29
CA ALA A 268 -8.06 19.76 -0.20
C ALA A 268 -8.99 19.75 -1.42
N THR A 269 -10.13 20.41 -1.30
CA THR A 269 -11.06 20.65 -2.40
C THR A 269 -11.17 22.14 -2.71
N ALA A 270 -11.84 22.51 -3.81
CA ALA A 270 -12.02 23.89 -4.24
C ALA A 270 -12.57 24.79 -3.13
N ASP A 271 -12.20 26.08 -3.15
CA ASP A 271 -12.79 27.11 -2.29
C ASP A 271 -14.25 27.37 -2.71
N ILE A 272 -15.11 26.44 -2.30
CA ILE A 272 -16.48 26.34 -2.76
C ILE A 272 -17.36 27.46 -2.15
N GLN A 273 -16.93 28.07 -1.05
CA GLN A 273 -17.51 29.29 -0.51
C GLN A 273 -17.22 30.48 -1.42
N ALA A 274 -15.97 30.68 -1.84
CA ALA A 274 -15.66 31.73 -2.81
C ALA A 274 -16.41 31.55 -4.13
N ALA A 275 -16.58 30.30 -4.59
CA ALA A 275 -17.39 30.02 -5.78
C ALA A 275 -18.86 30.43 -5.57
N LYS A 276 -19.45 30.09 -4.41
CA LYS A 276 -20.81 30.47 -4.04
C LYS A 276 -20.98 31.99 -3.97
N ASP A 277 -20.07 32.70 -3.29
CA ASP A 277 -20.12 34.15 -3.08
C ASP A 277 -20.01 34.93 -4.40
N ASN A 278 -19.38 34.33 -5.41
CA ASN A 278 -19.25 34.91 -6.75
C ASN A 278 -20.32 34.38 -7.73
N ASN A 279 -21.41 33.80 -7.23
CA ASN A 279 -22.57 33.34 -8.00
C ASN A 279 -22.24 32.33 -9.10
N ILE A 280 -21.22 31.50 -8.90
CA ILE A 280 -20.88 30.44 -9.85
C ILE A 280 -21.93 29.34 -9.75
N LEU A 281 -22.45 28.92 -10.90
CA LEU A 281 -23.37 27.79 -10.96
C LEU A 281 -22.58 26.48 -10.83
N ILE A 282 -22.90 25.69 -9.80
CA ILE A 282 -22.16 24.49 -9.43
C ILE A 282 -22.97 23.23 -9.78
N ALA A 283 -22.34 22.27 -10.46
CA ALA A 283 -22.77 20.89 -10.61
C ALA A 283 -21.84 19.93 -9.85
N LEU A 284 -22.26 18.68 -9.66
CA LEU A 284 -21.42 17.61 -9.10
C LEU A 284 -20.94 16.63 -10.19
N GLY A 285 -19.81 15.98 -9.92
CA GLY A 285 -19.33 14.85 -10.71
C GLY A 285 -18.50 13.89 -9.87
N SER A 286 -18.69 12.58 -10.05
CA SER A 286 -17.98 11.58 -9.25
C SER A 286 -16.52 11.38 -9.69
N ASP A 287 -16.13 11.95 -10.83
CA ASP A 287 -14.82 11.81 -11.47
C ASP A 287 -14.55 10.35 -11.91
N TRP A 288 -14.25 9.42 -11.01
CA TRP A 288 -13.96 8.02 -11.33
C TRP A 288 -13.72 7.17 -10.08
N SER A 289 -14.02 5.87 -10.14
CA SER A 289 -13.83 4.94 -9.02
C SER A 289 -12.41 4.87 -8.43
N PRO A 290 -11.30 5.02 -9.19
CA PRO A 290 -9.96 4.92 -8.62
C PRO A 290 -9.62 6.00 -7.58
N SER A 291 -10.29 7.16 -7.57
CA SER A 291 -10.01 8.19 -6.58
C SER A 291 -11.21 9.04 -6.14
N GLY A 292 -12.27 9.12 -6.95
CA GLY A 292 -13.53 9.79 -6.64
C GLY A 292 -14.59 8.85 -6.06
N SER A 293 -15.83 9.33 -6.00
CA SER A 293 -16.95 8.53 -5.47
C SER A 293 -17.35 7.40 -6.42
N LYS A 294 -17.95 6.33 -5.87
CA LYS A 294 -18.43 5.20 -6.68
C LYS A 294 -19.61 5.57 -7.58
N ASN A 295 -20.39 6.57 -7.16
CA ASN A 295 -21.50 7.16 -7.92
C ASN A 295 -21.90 8.54 -7.36
N LEU A 296 -22.76 9.25 -8.10
CA LEU A 296 -23.17 10.61 -7.79
C LEU A 296 -23.97 10.74 -6.48
N LEU A 297 -24.63 9.68 -6.00
CA LEU A 297 -25.29 9.70 -4.69
C LEU A 297 -24.27 9.78 -3.55
N GLU A 298 -23.14 9.08 -3.68
CA GLU A 298 -22.03 9.21 -2.74
C GLU A 298 -21.39 10.59 -2.84
N GLU A 299 -21.13 11.10 -4.05
CA GLU A 299 -20.54 12.43 -4.24
C GLU A 299 -21.42 13.54 -3.62
N LEU A 300 -22.75 13.42 -3.74
CA LEU A 300 -23.71 14.31 -3.09
C LEU A 300 -23.57 14.30 -1.56
N LYS A 301 -23.29 13.14 -0.94
CA LYS A 301 -23.03 13.04 0.51
C LYS A 301 -21.70 13.67 0.87
N VAL A 302 -20.67 13.48 0.06
CA VAL A 302 -19.36 14.12 0.29
C VAL A 302 -19.51 15.65 0.22
N ALA A 303 -20.20 16.18 -0.81
CA ALA A 303 -20.53 17.59 -0.93
C ALA A 303 -21.33 18.12 0.27
N TYR A 304 -22.33 17.36 0.74
CA TYR A 304 -23.08 17.67 1.95
C TYR A 304 -22.19 17.75 3.19
N LEU A 305 -21.30 16.77 3.38
CA LEU A 305 -20.40 16.73 4.54
C LEU A 305 -19.36 17.86 4.52
N VAL A 306 -18.81 18.20 3.34
CA VAL A 306 -17.93 19.36 3.18
C VAL A 306 -18.70 20.66 3.49
N SER A 307 -19.92 20.81 2.95
CA SER A 307 -20.79 21.96 3.23
C SER A 307 -21.09 22.10 4.72
N LYS A 308 -21.48 21.01 5.38
CA LYS A 308 -21.82 20.95 6.80
C LYS A 308 -20.65 21.31 7.72
N ASN A 309 -19.42 20.98 7.32
CA ASN A 309 -18.20 21.17 8.12
C ASN A 309 -17.35 22.37 7.66
N HIS A 310 -17.88 23.26 6.80
CA HIS A 310 -17.13 24.40 6.27
C HIS A 310 -16.87 25.50 7.33
N ALA A 311 -17.73 25.64 8.34
CA ALA A 311 -17.61 26.58 9.47
C ALA A 311 -18.64 26.23 10.58
N ASP A 312 -19.12 27.23 11.35
CA ASP A 312 -20.16 27.06 12.39
C ASP A 312 -21.55 26.69 11.83
N MET A 313 -21.79 26.89 10.53
CA MET A 313 -23.06 26.64 9.85
C MET A 313 -22.83 25.98 8.48
N PRO A 314 -23.76 25.13 8.00
CA PRO A 314 -23.67 24.55 6.66
C PRO A 314 -23.64 25.62 5.55
N LEU A 315 -22.74 25.44 4.58
CA LEU A 315 -22.56 26.38 3.47
C LEU A 315 -23.76 26.42 2.51
N PHE A 316 -24.28 25.24 2.16
CA PHE A 316 -25.41 25.05 1.25
C PHE A 316 -26.59 24.43 1.99
N SER A 317 -27.79 24.88 1.63
CA SER A 317 -29.04 24.20 1.97
C SER A 317 -29.16 22.85 1.26
N ASN A 318 -29.99 21.96 1.79
CA ASN A 318 -30.25 20.66 1.15
C ASN A 318 -30.80 20.83 -0.28
N GLU A 319 -31.66 21.83 -0.50
CA GLU A 319 -32.17 22.16 -1.83
C GLU A 319 -31.04 22.52 -2.80
N GLU A 320 -30.15 23.45 -2.41
CA GLU A 320 -29.02 23.86 -3.24
C GLU A 320 -28.13 22.66 -3.63
N LEU A 321 -27.82 21.77 -2.67
CA LEU A 321 -27.04 20.55 -2.94
C LEU A 321 -27.74 19.62 -3.94
N VAL A 322 -29.05 19.39 -3.78
CA VAL A 322 -29.83 18.58 -4.72
C VAL A 322 -29.88 19.21 -6.12
N ARG A 323 -29.95 20.54 -6.21
CA ARG A 323 -29.88 21.26 -7.49
C ARG A 323 -28.55 21.03 -8.20
N MET A 324 -27.43 20.86 -7.50
CA MET A 324 -26.13 20.54 -8.09
C MET A 324 -26.09 19.18 -8.83
N ALA A 325 -27.01 18.26 -8.52
CA ALA A 325 -27.12 16.97 -9.20
C ALA A 325 -28.29 16.89 -10.21
N THR A 326 -29.07 17.97 -10.36
CA THR A 326 -30.32 17.97 -11.16
C THR A 326 -30.47 19.23 -12.02
N SER A 327 -31.02 20.32 -11.49
CA SER A 327 -31.35 21.52 -12.28
C SER A 327 -30.13 22.35 -12.69
N ASN A 328 -29.08 22.40 -11.86
CA ASN A 328 -27.86 23.14 -12.18
C ASN A 328 -27.10 22.55 -13.37
N PRO A 329 -26.80 21.24 -13.40
CA PRO A 329 -26.15 20.65 -14.57
C PRO A 329 -27.01 20.75 -15.84
N ALA A 330 -28.35 20.67 -15.74
CA ALA A 330 -29.21 20.95 -16.88
C ALA A 330 -29.06 22.40 -17.39
N ARG A 331 -29.03 23.39 -16.50
CA ARG A 331 -28.78 24.81 -16.87
C ARG A 331 -27.39 25.03 -17.48
N ILE A 332 -26.36 24.38 -16.95
CA ILE A 332 -24.99 24.44 -17.48
C ILE A 332 -24.94 23.93 -18.92
N LEU A 333 -25.72 22.89 -19.24
CA LEU A 333 -25.83 22.32 -20.58
C LEU A 333 -26.79 23.10 -21.50
N GLY A 334 -27.59 24.04 -20.99
CA GLY A 334 -28.67 24.70 -21.74
C GLY A 334 -29.90 23.81 -21.96
N TRP A 335 -30.13 22.85 -21.05
CA TRP A 335 -31.18 21.84 -21.09
C TRP A 335 -32.32 22.13 -20.10
N GLU A 336 -32.31 23.28 -19.42
CA GLU A 336 -33.23 23.62 -18.32
C GLU A 336 -34.71 23.62 -18.70
N ASN A 337 -35.02 23.74 -19.99
CA ASN A 337 -36.38 23.67 -20.54
C ASN A 337 -36.82 22.24 -20.92
N ALA A 338 -35.94 21.25 -20.79
CA ALA A 338 -36.17 19.87 -21.20
C ALA A 338 -35.86 18.83 -20.12
N LEU A 339 -34.86 19.07 -19.27
CA LEU A 339 -34.37 18.17 -18.22
C LEU A 339 -33.99 18.93 -16.93
N GLY A 340 -33.71 18.19 -15.85
CA GLY A 340 -33.23 18.74 -14.57
C GLY A 340 -34.31 19.30 -13.64
N SER A 341 -35.56 19.44 -14.10
CA SER A 341 -36.74 19.71 -13.27
C SER A 341 -37.94 18.89 -13.76
N LEU A 342 -39.02 18.83 -12.96
CA LEU A 342 -40.28 18.18 -13.34
C LEU A 342 -41.33 19.26 -13.60
N SER A 343 -41.47 19.64 -14.86
CA SER A 343 -42.50 20.58 -15.34
C SER A 343 -43.20 20.03 -16.59
N VAL A 344 -44.39 20.55 -16.88
CA VAL A 344 -45.12 20.19 -18.11
C VAL A 344 -44.29 20.57 -19.34
N GLY A 345 -44.20 19.66 -20.31
CA GLY A 345 -43.40 19.80 -21.53
C GLY A 345 -42.00 19.22 -21.43
N MET A 346 -41.50 18.90 -20.22
CA MET A 346 -40.17 18.33 -20.02
C MET A 346 -40.15 16.82 -20.26
N LYS A 347 -38.96 16.28 -20.50
CA LYS A 347 -38.75 14.84 -20.64
C LYS A 347 -38.84 14.14 -19.29
N ALA A 348 -39.40 12.93 -19.29
CA ALA A 348 -39.61 12.13 -18.10
C ALA A 348 -38.36 11.31 -17.71
N ASP A 349 -37.25 12.01 -17.51
CA ASP A 349 -36.04 11.47 -16.90
C ASP A 349 -36.14 11.73 -15.40
N LEU A 350 -36.36 10.67 -14.63
CA LEU A 350 -36.73 10.78 -13.22
C LEU A 350 -36.27 9.60 -12.40
N ILE A 351 -36.09 9.84 -11.10
CA ILE A 351 -35.81 8.80 -10.10
C ILE A 351 -36.92 8.77 -9.04
N VAL A 352 -37.10 7.59 -8.45
CA VAL A 352 -38.00 7.37 -7.32
C VAL A 352 -37.19 6.90 -6.13
N VAL A 353 -37.09 7.72 -5.09
CA VAL A 353 -36.44 7.42 -3.81
C VAL A 353 -37.49 6.93 -2.81
N SER A 354 -37.21 5.87 -2.07
CA SER A 354 -38.19 5.26 -1.16
C SER A 354 -38.61 6.19 0.00
N GLY A 355 -39.90 6.18 0.35
CA GLY A 355 -40.45 6.95 1.49
C GLY A 355 -41.06 8.31 1.13
N TYR A 356 -41.83 8.87 2.08
CA TYR A 356 -42.65 10.08 1.88
C TYR A 356 -42.54 11.12 3.01
N LYS A 357 -41.83 10.80 4.10
CA LYS A 357 -41.76 11.63 5.32
C LYS A 357 -40.42 12.36 5.42
N GLY A 358 -40.39 13.44 6.19
CA GLY A 358 -39.19 14.25 6.45
C GLY A 358 -38.96 15.34 5.40
N ASP A 359 -37.82 16.00 5.48
CA ASP A 359 -37.38 16.92 4.43
C ASP A 359 -37.23 16.16 3.10
N ALA A 360 -37.69 16.77 2.02
CA ALA A 360 -37.66 16.11 0.72
C ALA A 360 -36.23 16.05 0.18
N TYR A 361 -35.45 17.11 0.35
CA TYR A 361 -34.11 17.22 -0.22
C TYR A 361 -33.09 16.39 0.56
N GLU A 362 -33.14 16.42 1.89
CA GLU A 362 -32.37 15.54 2.78
C GLU A 362 -32.56 14.07 2.40
N LYS A 363 -33.78 13.66 2.03
CA LYS A 363 -34.08 12.29 1.63
C LYS A 363 -33.29 11.85 0.39
N LEU A 364 -32.97 12.75 -0.54
CA LEU A 364 -32.11 12.41 -1.67
C LEU A 364 -30.63 12.37 -1.26
N ILE A 365 -30.19 13.28 -0.39
CA ILE A 365 -28.83 13.29 0.16
C ILE A 365 -28.54 11.97 0.91
N GLU A 366 -29.46 11.52 1.75
CA GLU A 366 -29.37 10.25 2.49
C GLU A 366 -29.58 9.00 1.60
N ALA A 367 -30.04 9.16 0.36
CA ALA A 367 -30.40 8.01 -0.47
C ALA A 367 -29.17 7.19 -0.85
N THR A 368 -29.22 5.89 -0.63
CA THR A 368 -28.26 4.93 -1.19
C THR A 368 -28.88 4.23 -2.40
N GLU A 369 -28.12 3.37 -3.08
CA GLU A 369 -28.60 2.56 -4.21
C GLU A 369 -29.77 1.65 -3.78
N ARG A 370 -29.83 1.26 -2.51
CA ARG A 370 -30.96 0.54 -1.93
C ARG A 370 -32.24 1.40 -1.84
N SER A 371 -32.10 2.71 -1.63
CA SER A 371 -33.23 3.65 -1.53
C SER A 371 -33.89 3.89 -2.89
N LEU A 372 -33.19 3.68 -4.00
CA LEU A 372 -33.74 3.82 -5.34
C LEU A 372 -34.73 2.69 -5.68
N VAL A 373 -35.97 3.11 -5.92
CA VAL A 373 -37.10 2.24 -6.27
C VAL A 373 -37.18 2.05 -7.79
N ALA A 374 -36.97 3.13 -8.54
CA ALA A 374 -36.93 3.10 -10.00
C ALA A 374 -36.18 4.32 -10.57
N VAL A 375 -35.60 4.13 -11.76
CA VAL A 375 -34.88 5.11 -12.56
C VAL A 375 -35.45 5.05 -13.97
N PHE A 376 -35.81 6.20 -14.51
CA PHE A 376 -36.46 6.35 -15.80
C PHE A 376 -35.63 7.24 -16.71
N VAL A 377 -35.47 6.83 -17.96
CA VAL A 377 -34.85 7.64 -19.02
C VAL A 377 -35.86 7.75 -20.14
N ASN A 378 -36.18 8.99 -20.54
CA ASN A 378 -37.20 9.28 -21.56
C ASN A 378 -38.57 8.62 -21.27
N GLY A 379 -38.98 8.57 -20.00
CA GLY A 379 -40.23 7.95 -19.55
C GLY A 379 -40.23 6.42 -19.52
N VAL A 380 -39.12 5.75 -19.85
CA VAL A 380 -38.98 4.30 -19.80
C VAL A 380 -38.32 3.90 -18.49
N VAL A 381 -38.91 2.99 -17.72
CA VAL A 381 -38.26 2.46 -16.51
C VAL A 381 -37.07 1.59 -16.90
N ARG A 382 -35.84 2.04 -16.59
CA ARG A 382 -34.58 1.38 -16.96
C ARG A 382 -34.04 0.51 -15.85
N CYS A 383 -34.14 0.95 -14.61
CA CYS A 383 -33.82 0.16 -13.43
C CYS A 383 -34.98 0.29 -12.43
N GLY A 384 -35.41 -0.79 -11.79
CA GLY A 384 -36.40 -0.66 -10.72
C GLY A 384 -36.84 -1.95 -10.05
N GLN A 385 -37.72 -1.81 -9.05
CA GLN A 385 -38.35 -2.93 -8.37
C GLN A 385 -39.47 -3.54 -9.21
N ASN A 386 -39.70 -4.85 -9.05
CA ASN A 386 -40.73 -5.60 -9.77
C ASN A 386 -42.12 -4.94 -9.72
N ARG A 387 -42.44 -4.28 -8.60
CA ARG A 387 -43.76 -3.64 -8.39
C ARG A 387 -44.08 -2.55 -9.41
N ILE A 388 -43.05 -1.84 -9.90
CA ILE A 388 -43.15 -0.79 -10.93
C ILE A 388 -42.96 -1.45 -12.30
N LEU A 389 -41.88 -2.21 -12.50
CA LEU A 389 -41.53 -2.75 -13.81
C LEU A 389 -42.64 -3.61 -14.43
N ARG A 390 -43.30 -4.46 -13.64
CA ARG A 390 -44.40 -5.34 -14.10
C ARG A 390 -45.65 -4.60 -14.58
N LYS A 391 -45.72 -3.28 -14.41
CA LYS A 391 -46.81 -2.44 -14.94
C LYS A 391 -46.62 -2.12 -16.41
N PHE A 392 -45.42 -2.37 -16.94
CA PHE A 392 -45.09 -2.23 -18.35
C PHE A 392 -45.09 -3.61 -19.01
N ASN A 393 -45.59 -3.67 -20.25
CA ASN A 393 -45.65 -4.91 -21.04
C ASN A 393 -44.35 -5.10 -21.83
N PHE A 394 -43.23 -5.17 -21.12
CA PHE A 394 -41.91 -5.41 -21.72
C PHE A 394 -41.68 -6.90 -21.96
N ASP A 395 -40.90 -7.22 -23.00
CA ASP A 395 -40.47 -8.59 -23.24
C ASP A 395 -39.51 -9.03 -22.12
N THR A 396 -39.74 -10.23 -21.59
CA THR A 396 -38.91 -10.81 -20.54
C THR A 396 -37.47 -11.05 -20.96
N VAL A 397 -37.17 -11.19 -22.26
CA VAL A 397 -35.80 -11.35 -22.77
C VAL A 397 -34.97 -10.08 -22.63
N ASP A 398 -35.64 -8.92 -22.62
CA ASP A 398 -35.01 -7.61 -22.49
C ASP A 398 -34.83 -7.20 -21.00
N ILE A 399 -35.27 -8.06 -20.07
CA ILE A 399 -35.26 -7.80 -18.62
C ILE A 399 -34.23 -8.66 -17.91
N GLU A 400 -33.24 -8.01 -17.33
CA GLU A 400 -32.27 -8.66 -16.46
C GLU A 400 -32.62 -8.47 -14.99
N LYS A 401 -32.26 -9.46 -14.16
CA LYS A 401 -32.50 -9.44 -12.72
C LYS A 401 -31.17 -9.45 -11.99
N PHE A 402 -31.04 -8.57 -11.02
CA PHE A 402 -29.91 -8.57 -10.09
C PHE A 402 -30.42 -8.21 -8.69
N GLN A 403 -29.51 -8.16 -7.73
CA GLN A 403 -29.85 -7.95 -6.33
C GLN A 403 -28.87 -6.96 -5.72
N ILE A 404 -29.39 -6.07 -4.87
CA ILE A 404 -28.60 -5.16 -4.02
C ILE A 404 -28.98 -5.53 -2.59
N ASN A 405 -28.04 -6.08 -1.81
CA ASN A 405 -28.31 -6.66 -0.48
C ASN A 405 -29.48 -7.67 -0.50
N SER A 406 -30.59 -7.41 0.21
CA SER A 406 -31.78 -8.26 0.21
C SER A 406 -32.84 -7.85 -0.85
N SER A 407 -32.52 -6.86 -1.67
CA SER A 407 -33.46 -6.13 -2.52
C SER A 407 -33.30 -6.52 -3.99
N LYS A 408 -34.28 -7.25 -4.54
CA LYS A 408 -34.29 -7.61 -5.97
C LYS A 408 -34.52 -6.36 -6.84
N ARG A 409 -33.79 -6.27 -7.93
CA ARG A 409 -33.85 -5.19 -8.93
C ARG A 409 -33.90 -5.78 -10.34
N TYR A 410 -34.44 -4.99 -11.25
CA TYR A 410 -34.69 -5.37 -12.63
C TYR A 410 -34.20 -4.27 -13.54
N LEU A 411 -33.43 -4.65 -14.57
CA LEU A 411 -32.91 -3.76 -15.60
C LEU A 411 -33.63 -4.03 -16.91
N TYR A 412 -34.08 -2.99 -17.59
CA TYR A 412 -34.65 -3.07 -18.93
C TYR A 412 -33.64 -2.53 -19.95
N LEU A 413 -32.95 -3.45 -20.61
CA LEU A 413 -31.72 -3.16 -21.36
C LEU A 413 -31.97 -2.93 -22.87
N LYS A 414 -33.23 -2.85 -23.31
CA LYS A 414 -33.56 -2.65 -24.71
C LYS A 414 -33.18 -1.24 -25.18
N GLU A 415 -32.28 -1.18 -26.15
CA GLU A 415 -31.83 0.06 -26.79
C GLU A 415 -32.67 0.38 -28.04
N SER A 416 -32.66 1.64 -28.45
CA SER A 416 -33.37 2.13 -29.65
C SER A 416 -32.62 1.79 -30.94
N ASN A 417 -31.29 1.69 -30.86
CA ASN A 417 -30.40 1.36 -31.95
C ASN A 417 -29.81 -0.03 -31.72
N THR A 418 -29.97 -0.93 -32.67
CA THR A 418 -29.47 -2.32 -32.57
C THR A 418 -27.99 -2.48 -32.93
N ASP A 419 -27.35 -1.41 -33.45
CA ASP A 419 -25.98 -1.41 -33.98
C ASP A 419 -24.89 -1.10 -32.93
N THR A 420 -25.25 -1.16 -31.64
CA THR A 420 -24.36 -0.86 -30.52
C THR A 420 -23.47 -2.04 -30.11
N GLY A 421 -23.74 -3.24 -30.63
CA GLY A 421 -23.02 -4.47 -30.26
C GLY A 421 -23.36 -5.01 -28.86
N LEU A 422 -24.16 -4.29 -28.05
CA LEU A 422 -24.53 -4.69 -26.69
C LEU A 422 -25.78 -5.58 -26.60
N SER A 423 -26.48 -5.79 -27.72
CA SER A 423 -27.77 -6.48 -27.78
C SER A 423 -27.76 -7.91 -27.23
N ASN A 424 -26.58 -8.52 -27.08
CA ASN A 424 -26.41 -9.88 -26.55
C ASN A 424 -25.64 -9.96 -25.22
N ILE A 425 -25.25 -8.85 -24.60
CA ILE A 425 -24.43 -8.87 -23.38
C ILE A 425 -25.26 -8.45 -22.17
N THR A 426 -25.47 -9.37 -21.25
CA THR A 426 -26.11 -9.09 -19.95
C THR A 426 -25.15 -8.39 -18.98
N LEU A 427 -25.65 -7.68 -17.97
CA LEU A 427 -24.85 -7.17 -16.86
C LEU A 427 -24.08 -8.29 -16.16
N ASN A 428 -24.69 -9.45 -15.94
CA ASN A 428 -24.02 -10.59 -15.32
C ASN A 428 -22.88 -11.14 -16.20
N GLU A 429 -23.10 -11.23 -17.52
CA GLU A 429 -22.04 -11.61 -18.47
C GLU A 429 -20.90 -10.59 -18.49
N ALA A 430 -21.25 -9.30 -18.56
CA ALA A 430 -20.28 -8.20 -18.50
C ALA A 430 -19.44 -8.25 -17.21
N LYS A 431 -20.10 -8.35 -16.05
CA LYS A 431 -19.44 -8.50 -14.74
C LYS A 431 -18.51 -9.71 -14.72
N THR A 432 -18.99 -10.87 -15.18
CA THR A 432 -18.20 -12.10 -15.19
C THR A 432 -16.98 -11.95 -16.09
N ARG A 433 -17.16 -11.44 -17.31
CA ARG A 433 -16.08 -11.25 -18.28
C ARG A 433 -15.03 -10.29 -17.74
N ILE A 434 -15.43 -9.11 -17.26
CA ILE A 434 -14.50 -8.11 -16.70
C ILE A 434 -13.76 -8.69 -15.49
N SER A 435 -14.46 -9.34 -14.55
CA SER A 435 -13.83 -9.95 -13.37
C SER A 435 -12.79 -11.00 -13.78
N SER A 436 -13.12 -11.88 -14.73
CA SER A 436 -12.18 -12.86 -15.27
C SER A 436 -11.02 -12.22 -16.01
N GLY A 437 -11.24 -11.11 -16.72
CA GLY A 437 -10.17 -10.38 -17.41
C GLY A 437 -9.21 -9.69 -16.45
N LEU A 438 -9.71 -9.00 -15.43
CA LEU A 438 -8.88 -8.36 -14.41
C LEU A 438 -8.09 -9.39 -13.57
N LEU A 439 -8.65 -10.59 -13.33
CA LEU A 439 -7.93 -11.68 -12.68
C LEU A 439 -6.85 -12.31 -13.58
N ASN A 440 -7.06 -12.31 -14.90
CA ASN A 440 -6.12 -12.85 -15.90
C ASN A 440 -5.37 -11.75 -16.67
N ILE A 441 -5.26 -10.55 -16.08
CA ILE A 441 -4.79 -9.35 -16.79
C ILE A 441 -3.38 -9.51 -17.35
N GLN A 442 -2.55 -10.28 -16.67
CA GLN A 442 -1.20 -10.61 -17.08
C GLN A 442 -1.17 -11.35 -18.43
N GLN A 443 -2.02 -12.37 -18.58
CA GLN A 443 -2.10 -13.17 -19.81
C GLN A 443 -2.67 -12.34 -20.96
N LEU A 444 -3.71 -11.54 -20.69
CA LEU A 444 -4.30 -10.66 -21.70
C LEU A 444 -3.30 -9.61 -22.18
N ALA A 445 -2.47 -9.06 -21.28
CA ALA A 445 -1.40 -8.15 -21.64
C ALA A 445 -0.35 -8.83 -22.54
N LEU A 446 0.06 -10.05 -22.18
CA LEU A 446 1.01 -10.85 -22.97
C LEU A 446 0.49 -11.16 -24.38
N ASP A 447 -0.79 -11.54 -24.48
CA ASP A 447 -1.44 -11.84 -25.76
C ASP A 447 -1.44 -10.58 -26.67
N LEU A 448 -1.70 -9.41 -26.07
CA LEU A 448 -1.76 -8.14 -26.78
C LEU A 448 -0.37 -7.67 -27.24
N GLU A 449 0.65 -7.77 -26.38
CA GLU A 449 2.06 -7.51 -26.69
C GLU A 449 2.58 -8.44 -27.80
N THR A 450 2.21 -9.73 -27.75
CA THR A 450 2.58 -10.72 -28.76
C THR A 450 1.94 -10.44 -30.11
N ALA A 451 0.66 -10.07 -30.13
CA ALA A 451 -0.08 -9.75 -31.36
C ALA A 451 0.44 -8.47 -32.03
N HIS A 452 0.93 -7.50 -31.25
CA HIS A 452 1.45 -6.23 -31.77
C HIS A 452 2.90 -6.34 -32.30
N GLY A 453 3.66 -7.37 -31.92
CA GLY A 453 5.06 -7.53 -32.32
C GLY A 453 6.03 -6.53 -31.68
N ASP A 454 5.57 -5.83 -30.63
CA ASP A 454 6.35 -4.90 -29.80
C ASP A 454 5.95 -5.12 -28.34
N GLY A 455 6.93 -5.14 -27.43
CA GLY A 455 6.71 -5.32 -25.99
C GLY A 455 6.09 -4.10 -25.29
N LEU A 456 5.85 -3.02 -26.03
CA LEU A 456 5.25 -1.78 -25.54
C LEU A 456 3.82 -1.61 -26.07
N LEU A 457 2.86 -1.59 -25.15
CA LEU A 457 1.46 -1.30 -25.43
C LEU A 457 1.28 0.19 -25.77
N SER A 458 1.30 0.55 -27.06
CA SER A 458 1.04 1.94 -27.47
C SER A 458 -0.46 2.28 -27.41
N ALA A 459 -0.79 3.55 -27.16
CA ALA A 459 -2.18 4.00 -27.07
C ALA A 459 -2.96 3.93 -28.39
N SER A 460 -2.29 4.07 -29.53
CA SER A 460 -2.89 3.95 -30.86
C SER A 460 -2.93 2.52 -31.44
N ALA A 461 -2.43 1.53 -30.71
CA ALA A 461 -2.38 0.14 -31.15
C ALA A 461 -3.77 -0.52 -31.21
N ASN A 462 -4.09 -1.17 -32.33
CA ASN A 462 -5.23 -2.09 -32.47
C ASN A 462 -4.74 -3.48 -32.94
N PRO A 463 -4.04 -4.24 -32.09
CA PRO A 463 -3.32 -5.45 -32.50
C PRO A 463 -4.21 -6.61 -32.92
N PHE A 464 -5.50 -6.57 -32.53
CA PHE A 464 -6.48 -7.57 -32.92
C PHE A 464 -7.39 -7.11 -34.06
N ASP A 465 -7.08 -5.96 -34.70
CA ASP A 465 -7.86 -5.36 -35.80
C ASP A 465 -9.37 -5.29 -35.49
N MET A 466 -9.70 -4.85 -34.26
CA MET A 466 -11.09 -4.71 -33.84
C MET A 466 -11.77 -3.56 -34.58
N ASP A 467 -13.03 -3.75 -34.97
CA ASP A 467 -13.82 -2.68 -35.59
C ASP A 467 -13.92 -1.44 -34.71
N TRP A 468 -14.07 -1.63 -33.40
CA TRP A 468 -14.09 -0.57 -32.39
C TRP A 468 -13.41 -1.02 -31.09
N TYR A 469 -12.55 -0.18 -30.53
CA TYR A 469 -11.89 -0.37 -29.23
C TYR A 469 -12.08 0.86 -28.33
N LEU A 470 -11.91 0.67 -27.02
CA LEU A 470 -12.17 1.71 -26.02
C LEU A 470 -10.97 2.64 -25.86
N VAL A 471 -11.22 3.96 -25.79
CA VAL A 471 -10.19 4.98 -25.53
C VAL A 471 -10.50 5.70 -24.21
N PRO A 472 -9.81 5.35 -23.10
CA PRO A 472 -10.21 5.81 -21.75
C PRO A 472 -9.97 7.30 -21.47
N ASP A 473 -8.81 7.87 -21.85
CA ASP A 473 -8.40 9.26 -21.52
C ASP A 473 -7.98 10.02 -22.76
N PHE A 474 -8.97 10.41 -23.56
CA PHE A 474 -8.76 11.11 -24.80
C PHE A 474 -8.97 12.62 -24.62
N HIS A 475 -7.99 13.46 -24.99
CA HIS A 475 -8.11 14.91 -24.99
C HIS A 475 -8.07 15.51 -26.40
N SER A 476 -8.97 16.46 -26.68
CA SER A 476 -8.93 17.26 -27.91
C SER A 476 -8.36 18.65 -27.63
N ASP A 477 -7.47 19.11 -28.51
CA ASP A 477 -6.98 20.48 -28.49
C ASP A 477 -7.94 21.45 -29.18
N LEU A 478 -7.55 22.74 -29.23
CA LEU A 478 -8.40 23.83 -29.68
C LEU A 478 -8.76 23.81 -31.17
N ASP A 479 -7.93 23.16 -31.98
CA ASP A 479 -8.11 23.05 -33.43
C ASP A 479 -8.83 21.74 -33.80
N GLY A 480 -9.25 20.96 -32.80
CA GLY A 480 -9.84 19.63 -32.98
C GLY A 480 -8.80 18.57 -33.33
N HIS A 481 -7.53 18.83 -33.04
CA HIS A 481 -6.48 17.82 -33.10
C HIS A 481 -6.42 17.04 -31.80
N ASP A 482 -6.22 15.75 -31.97
CA ASP A 482 -6.34 14.76 -30.93
C ASP A 482 -4.99 14.58 -30.21
N HIS A 483 -4.96 14.81 -28.90
CA HIS A 483 -3.81 14.50 -28.05
C HIS A 483 -4.05 13.15 -27.34
N ASP A 484 -3.15 12.22 -27.61
CA ASP A 484 -3.12 10.93 -26.94
C ASP A 484 -2.24 11.03 -25.69
N ASP A 485 -2.86 11.26 -24.54
CA ASP A 485 -2.16 11.40 -23.26
C ASP A 485 -1.69 10.04 -22.69
N ALA A 486 -2.07 8.93 -23.32
CA ALA A 486 -1.80 7.58 -22.83
C ALA A 486 -0.48 6.98 -23.37
N HIS A 487 0.59 7.76 -23.48
CA HIS A 487 1.92 7.21 -23.73
C HIS A 487 2.35 6.32 -22.54
N LEU A 488 2.16 5.00 -22.68
CA LEU A 488 2.85 3.99 -21.87
C LEU A 488 4.33 3.93 -22.31
N GLU A 489 5.05 5.05 -22.19
CA GLU A 489 6.51 5.01 -22.19
C GLU A 489 6.95 4.47 -20.84
N TRP A 490 7.37 3.21 -20.85
CA TRP A 490 8.07 2.56 -19.75
C TRP A 490 9.55 2.92 -19.92
N GLY A 491 10.15 3.52 -18.89
CA GLY A 491 11.61 3.63 -18.84
C GLY A 491 12.22 2.23 -19.00
N ALA A 492 13.05 2.05 -20.03
CA ALA A 492 13.80 0.82 -20.35
C ALA A 492 13.00 -0.50 -20.35
N SER A 493 12.20 -0.75 -21.39
CA SER A 493 12.03 -2.09 -21.99
C SER A 493 11.36 -3.22 -21.17
N VAL A 494 10.60 -2.95 -20.09
CA VAL A 494 9.83 -3.99 -19.37
C VAL A 494 8.36 -4.01 -19.86
N PRO A 495 7.86 -5.12 -20.43
CA PRO A 495 6.45 -5.26 -20.84
C PRO A 495 5.47 -5.16 -19.66
N PHE A 496 4.23 -4.70 -19.90
CA PHE A 496 3.22 -4.62 -18.85
C PHE A 496 2.87 -6.02 -18.32
N SER A 497 2.89 -7.05 -19.17
CA SER A 497 2.69 -8.44 -18.77
C SER A 497 3.68 -8.96 -17.72
N GLU A 498 4.85 -8.33 -17.54
CA GLU A 498 5.81 -8.72 -16.51
C GLU A 498 5.52 -8.10 -15.14
N VAL A 499 4.72 -7.03 -15.09
CA VAL A 499 4.42 -6.26 -13.88
C VAL A 499 2.93 -6.23 -13.52
N ALA A 500 2.07 -6.73 -14.39
CA ALA A 500 0.63 -6.77 -14.19
C ALA A 500 0.25 -7.79 -13.09
N GLU A 501 -0.54 -7.34 -12.11
CA GLU A 501 -1.06 -8.17 -11.04
C GLU A 501 -2.59 -8.30 -11.14
N PRO A 502 -3.20 -9.41 -10.69
CA PRO A 502 -4.65 -9.56 -10.64
C PRO A 502 -5.33 -8.47 -9.80
N ILE A 503 -6.37 -7.83 -10.34
CA ILE A 503 -7.11 -6.75 -9.68
C ILE A 503 -8.59 -7.17 -9.51
N PRO A 504 -9.24 -6.93 -8.36
CA PRO A 504 -10.67 -7.18 -8.23
C PRO A 504 -11.47 -6.13 -9.02
N ILE A 505 -12.62 -6.51 -9.58
CA ILE A 505 -13.54 -5.55 -10.19
C ILE A 505 -14.12 -4.60 -9.12
N ASP A 506 -14.28 -3.33 -9.47
CA ASP A 506 -15.07 -2.40 -8.65
C ASP A 506 -16.55 -2.75 -8.72
N LEU A 507 -17.18 -2.98 -7.57
CA LEU A 507 -18.55 -3.46 -7.51
C LEU A 507 -19.57 -2.38 -7.93
N LEU A 508 -20.81 -2.81 -8.12
CA LEU A 508 -21.89 -1.95 -8.66
C LEU A 508 -22.35 -0.89 -7.67
N THR A 509 -22.26 -1.16 -6.37
CA THR A 509 -22.80 -0.30 -5.31
C THR A 509 -21.81 -0.18 -4.15
N VAL A 510 -21.90 0.93 -3.42
CA VAL A 510 -21.12 1.13 -2.18
C VAL A 510 -21.56 0.10 -1.12
N LEU A 511 -22.84 -0.26 -1.13
CA LEU A 511 -23.41 -1.22 -0.18
C LEU A 511 -22.82 -2.62 -0.29
N GLU A 512 -22.42 -3.05 -1.49
CA GLU A 512 -21.88 -4.38 -1.76
C GLU A 512 -20.34 -4.45 -1.65
N ASP A 513 -19.66 -3.31 -1.55
CA ASP A 513 -18.20 -3.22 -1.47
C ASP A 513 -17.74 -2.93 -0.04
N ASP A 514 -17.55 -4.01 0.73
CA ASP A 514 -17.08 -3.96 2.12
C ASP A 514 -15.72 -3.23 2.28
N GLU A 515 -14.91 -3.23 1.22
CA GLU A 515 -13.58 -2.64 1.19
C GLU A 515 -13.56 -1.20 0.67
N HIS A 516 -14.67 -0.67 0.14
CA HIS A 516 -14.76 0.66 -0.46
C HIS A 516 -14.25 1.74 0.50
N PHE A 517 -14.85 1.82 1.68
CA PHE A 517 -14.47 2.82 2.68
C PHE A 517 -13.10 2.51 3.31
N HIS A 518 -12.70 1.24 3.38
CA HIS A 518 -11.38 0.86 3.90
C HIS A 518 -10.25 1.34 2.98
N ARG A 519 -10.36 1.13 1.66
CA ARG A 519 -9.42 1.65 0.66
C ARG A 519 -9.40 3.17 0.67
N MET A 520 -10.58 3.81 0.70
CA MET A 520 -10.72 5.25 0.84
C MET A 520 -10.00 5.80 2.09
N ALA A 521 -10.16 5.13 3.24
CA ALA A 521 -9.57 5.58 4.51
C ALA A 521 -8.04 5.45 4.54
N GLN A 522 -7.40 4.72 3.61
CA GLN A 522 -5.93 4.70 3.49
C GLN A 522 -5.37 6.04 3.01
N HIS A 523 -6.22 6.91 2.45
CA HIS A 523 -5.84 8.27 2.08
C HIS A 523 -6.02 9.24 3.25
N PRO A 524 -5.27 10.36 3.29
CA PRO A 524 -5.42 11.40 4.30
C PRO A 524 -6.68 12.27 4.06
N VAL A 525 -7.85 11.63 3.95
CA VAL A 525 -9.15 12.32 3.85
C VAL A 525 -9.54 12.90 5.21
N PRO A 526 -10.28 14.03 5.24
CA PRO A 526 -10.72 14.66 6.48
C PRO A 526 -11.51 13.73 7.40
N ASP A 527 -11.32 13.92 8.71
CA ASP A 527 -11.94 13.10 9.75
C ASP A 527 -13.46 13.02 9.65
N TYR A 528 -14.13 14.13 9.34
CA TYR A 528 -15.58 14.18 9.20
C TYR A 528 -16.07 13.33 8.02
N ILE A 529 -15.32 13.27 6.90
CA ILE A 529 -15.63 12.35 5.80
C ILE A 529 -15.46 10.91 6.26
N ARG A 530 -14.32 10.58 6.89
CA ARG A 530 -14.00 9.21 7.33
C ARG A 530 -14.98 8.66 8.37
N LYS A 531 -15.49 9.54 9.25
CA LYS A 531 -16.41 9.17 10.34
C LYS A 531 -17.87 9.17 9.91
N GLU A 532 -18.31 10.16 9.13
CA GLU A 532 -19.73 10.36 8.83
C GLU A 532 -20.17 9.73 7.50
N LEU A 533 -19.32 9.65 6.48
CA LEU A 533 -19.70 9.08 5.18
C LEU A 533 -20.13 7.61 5.26
N PRO A 534 -19.41 6.71 5.99
CA PRO A 534 -19.84 5.31 6.13
C PRO A 534 -21.21 5.16 6.80
N ALA A 535 -21.60 6.10 7.67
CA ALA A 535 -22.86 6.03 8.41
C ALA A 535 -24.09 6.11 7.49
N PHE A 536 -24.00 6.81 6.36
CA PHE A 536 -25.06 6.84 5.34
C PHE A 536 -25.36 5.46 4.72
N TYR A 537 -24.42 4.52 4.85
CA TYR A 537 -24.49 3.18 4.28
C TYR A 537 -24.63 2.09 5.35
N ASP A 538 -25.05 2.45 6.57
CA ASP A 538 -25.13 1.56 7.74
C ASP A 538 -23.77 0.88 8.08
N ARG A 539 -22.65 1.54 7.77
CA ARG A 539 -21.29 1.07 8.08
C ARG A 539 -20.73 1.80 9.30
N PRO A 540 -19.90 1.13 10.11
CA PRO A 540 -19.27 1.79 11.25
C PRO A 540 -18.38 2.94 10.77
N ALA A 541 -18.29 3.99 11.58
CA ALA A 541 -17.31 5.04 11.39
C ALA A 541 -15.92 4.39 11.30
N LEU A 542 -15.18 4.72 10.26
CA LEU A 542 -13.81 4.26 10.14
C LEU A 542 -12.95 5.19 10.99
N SER A 543 -12.82 4.88 12.27
CA SER A 543 -11.65 5.35 12.99
C SER A 543 -10.47 4.54 12.44
N LEU A 544 -9.72 5.14 11.52
CA LEU A 544 -8.31 5.17 11.82
C LEU A 544 -8.24 5.96 13.11
N ASP A 545 -8.23 5.28 14.27
CA ASP A 545 -7.84 5.93 15.50
C ASP A 545 -6.34 6.22 15.39
N GLN A 546 -6.04 7.17 14.53
CA GLN A 546 -4.82 7.94 14.53
C GLN A 546 -4.86 8.93 15.69
N SER A 547 -5.94 9.05 16.49
CA SER A 547 -6.04 10.05 17.56
C SER A 547 -5.41 9.63 18.88
N MET A 548 -5.22 8.34 19.15
CA MET A 548 -4.24 7.89 20.15
C MET A 548 -2.79 8.19 19.73
N TYR A 549 -2.58 8.51 18.45
CA TYR A 549 -1.27 8.53 17.80
C TYR A 549 -1.16 9.68 16.79
N SER A 550 -1.77 10.84 17.05
CA SER A 550 -1.58 12.06 16.25
C SER A 550 -0.80 13.04 17.11
N ASP A 551 0.51 13.09 16.84
CA ASP A 551 1.35 14.14 17.39
C ASP A 551 1.29 15.31 16.40
N GLU A 552 0.93 16.51 16.87
CA GLU A 552 1.01 17.79 16.12
C GLU A 552 2.42 18.05 15.52
N ASP A 553 3.41 17.26 15.95
CA ASP A 553 4.82 17.29 15.54
C ASP A 553 5.15 16.47 14.26
N GLY A 554 4.19 15.81 13.59
CA GLY A 554 4.46 15.06 12.34
C GLY A 554 5.33 13.80 12.50
N ARG A 555 5.30 13.16 13.67
CA ARG A 555 6.15 11.99 13.97
C ARG A 555 5.64 10.67 13.42
N TRP A 556 4.35 10.59 13.13
CA TRP A 556 3.66 9.40 12.62
C TRP A 556 3.75 9.25 11.10
N ASP A 557 4.26 10.27 10.42
CA ASP A 557 4.48 10.32 8.97
C ASP A 557 5.39 9.18 8.45
N ASN A 558 6.11 8.47 9.34
CA ASN A 558 6.97 7.34 9.00
C ASN A 558 6.30 5.95 9.09
N PHE A 559 5.06 5.85 9.61
CA PHE A 559 4.35 4.58 9.82
C PHE A 559 3.10 4.52 8.94
N ALA A 560 3.21 3.84 7.81
CA ALA A 560 2.09 3.65 6.88
C ALA A 560 1.16 2.52 7.36
N GLU A 561 -0.15 2.70 7.15
CA GLU A 561 -1.18 1.67 7.39
C GLU A 561 -1.21 1.13 8.84
N LEU A 562 -1.09 2.01 9.84
CA LEU A 562 -1.23 1.63 11.24
C LEU A 562 -2.64 1.09 11.54
N MET A 563 -2.74 -0.13 12.08
CA MET A 563 -4.02 -0.77 12.43
C MET A 563 -3.88 -1.76 13.61
N PRO A 564 -4.96 -2.09 14.32
CA PRO A 564 -4.93 -3.17 15.30
C PRO A 564 -4.57 -4.54 14.71
N LEU A 565 -3.87 -5.38 15.48
CA LEU A 565 -3.51 -6.74 15.07
C LEU A 565 -4.74 -7.58 14.74
N GLU A 566 -5.85 -7.43 15.48
CA GLU A 566 -7.08 -8.16 15.19
C GLU A 566 -7.64 -7.83 13.81
N THR A 567 -7.57 -6.55 13.41
CA THR A 567 -7.96 -6.10 12.07
C THR A 567 -7.03 -6.69 11.02
N PHE A 568 -5.71 -6.59 11.23
CA PHE A 568 -4.72 -7.13 10.30
C PHE A 568 -4.87 -8.64 10.12
N LEU A 569 -5.15 -9.40 11.20
CA LEU A 569 -5.32 -10.85 11.15
C LEU A 569 -6.55 -11.30 10.34
N LYS A 570 -7.47 -10.41 9.96
CA LYS A 570 -8.56 -10.73 9.02
C LYS A 570 -8.09 -10.77 7.56
N SER A 571 -6.91 -10.24 7.28
CA SER A 571 -6.32 -10.26 5.94
C SER A 571 -5.85 -11.66 5.52
N ALA A 572 -5.81 -11.91 4.21
CA ALA A 572 -5.43 -13.20 3.64
C ALA A 572 -4.44 -12.99 2.48
N SER A 573 -3.48 -13.92 2.34
CA SER A 573 -2.58 -13.95 1.19
C SER A 573 -3.24 -14.48 -0.09
N ASN A 574 -4.41 -15.12 0.04
CA ASN A 574 -5.20 -15.72 -1.02
C ASN A 574 -4.41 -16.72 -1.89
N LEU A 575 -3.48 -17.50 -1.31
CA LEU A 575 -2.64 -18.41 -2.08
C LEU A 575 -3.46 -19.54 -2.70
N SER A 576 -3.30 -19.75 -4.00
CA SER A 576 -3.84 -20.93 -4.67
C SER A 576 -3.13 -22.21 -4.20
N VAL A 577 -3.73 -23.37 -4.50
CA VAL A 577 -3.09 -24.67 -4.24
C VAL A 577 -1.77 -24.78 -5.02
N GLU A 578 -1.74 -24.28 -6.25
CA GLU A 578 -0.56 -24.19 -7.10
C GLU A 578 0.53 -23.31 -6.46
N ASP A 579 0.15 -22.15 -5.91
CA ASP A 579 1.08 -21.25 -5.21
C ASP A 579 1.73 -21.95 -4.00
N LYS A 580 0.91 -22.60 -3.15
CA LYS A 580 1.39 -23.33 -1.97
C LYS A 580 2.34 -24.46 -2.38
N LEU A 581 1.99 -25.23 -3.39
CA LEU A 581 2.84 -26.30 -3.93
C LEU A 581 4.15 -25.76 -4.51
N LEU A 582 4.11 -24.62 -5.21
CA LEU A 582 5.30 -23.97 -5.74
C LEU A 582 6.23 -23.53 -4.61
N ILE A 583 5.72 -22.84 -3.60
CA ILE A 583 6.47 -22.41 -2.40
C ILE A 583 7.16 -23.63 -1.76
N LEU A 584 6.43 -24.72 -1.51
CA LEU A 584 6.99 -25.93 -0.90
C LEU A 584 8.06 -26.61 -1.78
N GLN A 585 7.86 -26.66 -3.09
CA GLN A 585 8.83 -27.24 -4.02
C GLN A 585 10.14 -26.43 -4.06
N GLN A 586 10.03 -25.10 -4.10
CA GLN A 586 11.20 -24.21 -4.06
C GLN A 586 11.93 -24.30 -2.71
N ALA A 587 11.19 -24.33 -1.59
CA ALA A 587 11.75 -24.53 -0.26
C ALA A 587 12.55 -25.84 -0.17
N ARG A 588 11.96 -26.93 -0.67
CA ARG A 588 12.62 -28.25 -0.68
C ARG A 588 13.92 -28.23 -1.48
N ALA A 589 13.89 -27.67 -2.69
CA ALA A 589 15.06 -27.60 -3.56
C ALA A 589 16.23 -26.86 -2.90
N ILE A 590 15.98 -25.71 -2.26
CA ILE A 590 17.01 -24.95 -1.54
C ILE A 590 17.55 -25.74 -0.34
N LEU A 591 16.67 -26.27 0.50
CA LEU A 591 17.06 -26.99 1.71
C LEU A 591 17.81 -28.30 1.41
N GLU A 592 17.58 -28.89 0.24
CA GLU A 592 18.22 -30.11 -0.18
C GLU A 592 19.59 -29.89 -0.83
N GLU A 593 19.71 -28.88 -1.69
CA GLU A 593 20.89 -28.69 -2.55
C GLU A 593 21.83 -27.57 -2.09
N ALA A 594 21.34 -26.57 -1.34
CA ALA A 594 22.12 -25.37 -1.04
C ALA A 594 22.28 -25.07 0.46
N TYR A 595 21.37 -25.56 1.32
CA TYR A 595 21.41 -25.26 2.75
C TYR A 595 22.57 -25.97 3.47
N VAL A 596 23.55 -25.19 3.89
CA VAL A 596 24.83 -25.70 4.39
C VAL A 596 24.76 -26.37 5.76
N HIS A 597 23.89 -25.89 6.65
CA HIS A 597 23.81 -26.40 8.00
C HIS A 597 22.94 -27.65 8.13
N ARG A 598 22.38 -28.18 7.03
CA ARG A 598 21.49 -29.36 7.05
C ARG A 598 22.05 -30.54 7.85
N VAL A 599 23.31 -30.92 7.62
CA VAL A 599 23.93 -32.06 8.32
C VAL A 599 24.13 -31.74 9.80
N LEU A 600 24.59 -30.53 10.11
CA LEU A 600 24.78 -30.05 11.48
C LEU A 600 23.47 -30.08 12.28
N LYS A 601 22.39 -29.45 11.76
CA LYS A 601 21.09 -29.37 12.44
C LYS A 601 20.43 -30.74 12.60
N LYS A 602 20.59 -31.63 11.61
CA LYS A 602 20.12 -33.02 11.73
C LYS A 602 20.83 -33.76 12.87
N SER A 603 22.14 -33.59 13.00
CA SER A 603 22.92 -34.24 14.06
C SER A 603 22.69 -33.64 15.44
N MET A 604 22.60 -32.30 15.56
CA MET A 604 22.48 -31.62 16.85
C MET A 604 21.05 -31.66 17.42
N TYR A 605 20.03 -31.61 16.57
CA TYR A 605 18.65 -31.39 17.01
C TYR A 605 17.65 -32.41 16.46
N ALA A 606 18.10 -33.40 15.68
CA ALA A 606 17.25 -34.41 15.06
C ALA A 606 16.11 -33.82 14.19
N ILE A 607 16.38 -32.70 13.50
CA ILE A 607 15.39 -32.01 12.67
C ILE A 607 15.47 -32.50 11.22
N HIS A 608 14.30 -32.75 10.63
CA HIS A 608 14.12 -33.29 9.28
C HIS A 608 13.16 -32.42 8.45
N PRO A 609 13.58 -31.23 7.98
CA PRO A 609 12.68 -30.25 7.36
C PRO A 609 12.16 -30.73 5.99
N ILE A 610 12.99 -31.44 5.22
CA ILE A 610 12.65 -31.96 3.89
C ILE A 610 11.53 -33.00 3.96
N ASP A 611 11.56 -33.86 4.99
CA ASP A 611 10.54 -34.88 5.22
C ASP A 611 9.20 -34.20 5.58
N ARG A 612 9.22 -33.19 6.45
CA ARG A 612 8.04 -32.38 6.80
C ARG A 612 7.44 -31.66 5.59
N ILE A 613 8.26 -31.00 4.78
CA ILE A 613 7.80 -30.35 3.54
C ILE A 613 7.22 -31.37 2.57
N SER A 614 7.81 -32.57 2.47
CA SER A 614 7.31 -33.63 1.60
C SER A 614 5.94 -34.16 2.07
N LEU A 615 5.71 -34.23 3.38
CA LEU A 615 4.40 -34.53 3.96
C LEU A 615 3.38 -33.43 3.64
N MET A 616 3.75 -32.15 3.76
CA MET A 616 2.87 -31.04 3.35
C MET A 616 2.50 -31.11 1.87
N ILE A 617 3.47 -31.36 0.98
CA ILE A 617 3.23 -31.53 -0.46
C ILE A 617 2.26 -32.68 -0.72
N ARG A 618 2.46 -33.82 -0.05
CA ARG A 618 1.55 -34.98 -0.13
C ARG A 618 0.15 -34.57 0.32
N ASP A 619 0.04 -33.97 1.50
CA ASP A 619 -1.24 -33.68 2.13
C ASP A 619 -2.05 -32.67 1.30
N ILE A 620 -1.41 -31.63 0.75
CA ILE A 620 -2.05 -30.68 -0.15
C ILE A 620 -2.55 -31.38 -1.44
N ARG A 621 -1.76 -32.30 -2.02
CA ARG A 621 -2.15 -33.02 -3.26
C ARG A 621 -3.32 -34.00 -3.09
N TYR A 622 -3.47 -34.59 -1.90
CA TYR A 622 -4.49 -35.63 -1.65
C TYR A 622 -5.71 -35.13 -0.87
N ARG A 623 -5.80 -33.83 -0.57
CA ARG A 623 -6.98 -33.24 0.06
C ARG A 623 -8.14 -33.15 -0.93
N THR A 624 -9.34 -33.39 -0.42
CA THR A 624 -10.61 -33.34 -1.15
C THR A 624 -11.37 -32.02 -0.97
N SER A 625 -10.92 -31.15 -0.05
CA SER A 625 -11.50 -29.82 0.22
C SER A 625 -10.60 -28.71 -0.32
N THR A 626 -11.21 -27.69 -0.92
CA THR A 626 -10.55 -26.48 -1.45
C THR A 626 -10.38 -25.37 -0.41
N ASP A 627 -10.95 -25.51 0.79
CA ASP A 627 -10.99 -24.46 1.84
C ASP A 627 -9.79 -24.54 2.82
N GLU A 628 -8.56 -24.53 2.32
CA GLU A 628 -7.41 -24.43 3.23
C GLU A 628 -7.10 -22.97 3.58
N ASP A 629 -7.29 -22.63 4.85
CA ASP A 629 -6.85 -21.38 5.45
C ASP A 629 -5.33 -21.20 5.29
N ASP A 630 -4.94 -20.18 4.51
CA ASP A 630 -3.56 -19.76 4.29
C ASP A 630 -2.76 -19.61 5.58
N LYS A 631 -3.41 -19.22 6.69
CA LYS A 631 -2.75 -19.04 7.97
C LYS A 631 -2.14 -20.34 8.49
N ASN A 632 -2.82 -21.47 8.32
CA ASN A 632 -2.32 -22.77 8.76
C ASN A 632 -1.14 -23.23 7.91
N PHE A 633 -1.21 -23.02 6.59
CA PHE A 633 -0.09 -23.28 5.68
C PHE A 633 1.16 -22.48 6.09
N HIS A 634 1.01 -21.17 6.29
CA HIS A 634 2.11 -20.31 6.70
C HIS A 634 2.65 -20.68 8.07
N LYS A 635 1.78 -20.97 9.04
CA LYS A 635 2.15 -21.39 10.39
C LYS A 635 3.01 -22.65 10.37
N GLU A 636 2.60 -23.67 9.61
CA GLU A 636 3.35 -24.92 9.51
C GLU A 636 4.71 -24.73 8.82
N LEU A 637 4.76 -23.93 7.75
CA LEU A 637 6.02 -23.65 7.06
C LEU A 637 6.96 -22.79 7.91
N LEU A 638 6.44 -21.77 8.61
CA LEU A 638 7.20 -20.98 9.57
C LEU A 638 7.79 -21.86 10.67
N ASP A 639 7.01 -22.80 11.22
CA ASP A 639 7.48 -23.75 12.22
C ASP A 639 8.59 -24.67 11.69
N ILE A 640 8.50 -25.12 10.43
CA ILE A 640 9.59 -25.89 9.80
C ILE A 640 10.88 -25.07 9.78
N PHE A 641 10.83 -23.81 9.33
CA PHE A 641 12.01 -22.96 9.23
C PHE A 641 12.53 -22.52 10.60
N SER A 642 11.67 -22.17 11.56
CA SER A 642 12.09 -21.80 12.91
C SER A 642 12.70 -22.99 13.65
N SER A 643 12.17 -24.20 13.43
CA SER A 643 12.70 -25.41 14.05
C SER A 643 14.16 -25.65 13.69
N LEU A 644 14.64 -25.21 12.52
CA LEU A 644 16.05 -25.32 12.09
C LEU A 644 17.03 -24.68 13.07
N ARG A 645 16.57 -23.74 13.91
CA ARG A 645 17.41 -22.92 14.79
C ARG A 645 18.54 -22.25 14.00
N ASP A 646 18.22 -21.79 12.80
CA ASP A 646 19.14 -21.08 11.92
C ASP A 646 18.49 -19.76 11.52
N LEU A 647 19.05 -18.68 12.06
CA LEU A 647 18.58 -17.33 11.86
C LEU A 647 18.77 -16.82 10.42
N HIS A 648 19.66 -17.44 9.65
CA HIS A 648 19.92 -17.09 8.26
C HIS A 648 19.03 -17.86 7.28
N THR A 649 18.31 -18.88 7.76
CA THR A 649 17.49 -19.74 6.92
C THR A 649 16.01 -19.59 7.29
N ARG A 650 15.26 -18.85 6.46
CA ARG A 650 13.90 -18.41 6.78
C ARG A 650 12.97 -18.39 5.59
N TYR A 651 11.69 -18.55 5.90
CA TYR A 651 10.58 -18.25 5.02
C TYR A 651 10.09 -16.82 5.27
N ILE A 652 9.99 -16.03 4.20
CA ILE A 652 9.41 -14.68 4.20
C ILE A 652 8.02 -14.80 3.57
N LEU A 653 7.01 -14.46 4.35
CA LEU A 653 5.61 -14.57 3.96
C LEU A 653 5.27 -13.61 2.81
N PRO A 654 4.30 -13.96 1.96
CA PRO A 654 3.77 -13.07 0.92
C PRO A 654 3.02 -11.88 1.52
N HIS A 655 2.62 -10.95 0.66
CA HIS A 655 1.63 -9.93 1.03
C HIS A 655 0.33 -10.60 1.50
N PRO A 656 -0.39 -10.02 2.50
CA PRO A 656 -0.13 -8.71 3.13
C PRO A 656 0.84 -8.74 4.32
N TYR A 657 1.40 -9.89 4.70
CA TYR A 657 2.29 -10.07 5.86
C TYR A 657 3.69 -9.51 5.67
N LYS A 658 4.19 -9.53 4.43
CA LYS A 658 5.51 -9.02 4.09
C LYS A 658 5.69 -7.57 4.56
N ASN A 659 6.81 -7.30 5.23
CA ASN A 659 7.18 -5.97 5.74
C ASN A 659 6.18 -5.37 6.75
N ARG A 660 5.33 -6.19 7.39
CA ARG A 660 4.46 -5.77 8.49
C ARG A 660 5.08 -6.11 9.83
N PHE A 661 4.90 -5.21 10.79
CA PHE A 661 5.39 -5.39 12.15
C PHE A 661 4.28 -5.15 13.16
N ALA A 662 4.09 -6.08 14.09
CA ALA A 662 3.26 -5.90 15.27
C ALA A 662 4.10 -5.33 16.41
N PHE A 663 3.63 -4.32 17.13
CA PHE A 663 4.36 -3.72 18.24
C PHE A 663 3.46 -3.19 19.35
N LEU A 664 4.06 -3.03 20.53
CA LEU A 664 3.48 -2.42 21.73
C LEU A 664 4.22 -1.13 22.05
N PRO A 665 3.62 -0.19 22.82
CA PRO A 665 4.20 1.15 23.02
C PRO A 665 5.30 1.19 24.09
N PHE A 666 5.96 0.08 24.39
CA PHE A 666 7.04 0.03 25.38
C PHE A 666 7.98 -1.14 25.12
N LEU A 667 9.18 -1.07 25.69
CA LEU A 667 10.17 -2.15 25.69
C LEU A 667 10.36 -2.70 27.10
N ILE A 668 10.55 -4.01 27.17
CA ILE A 668 10.90 -4.74 28.39
C ILE A 668 12.34 -5.21 28.26
N GLU A 669 13.14 -4.97 29.30
CA GLU A 669 14.50 -5.50 29.40
C GLU A 669 14.72 -6.12 30.77
N ARG A 670 15.80 -6.91 30.91
CA ARG A 670 16.13 -7.64 32.14
C ARG A 670 17.35 -7.07 32.84
N TYR A 671 17.37 -7.14 34.16
CA TYR A 671 18.57 -6.90 34.98
C TYR A 671 18.65 -7.90 36.15
N TYR A 672 19.80 -7.98 36.79
CA TYR A 672 20.03 -8.79 38.00
C TYR A 672 20.28 -7.86 39.19
N ALA A 673 19.63 -8.14 40.33
CA ALA A 673 19.75 -7.29 41.52
C ALA A 673 21.18 -7.33 42.10
N THR A 674 21.78 -8.51 42.08
CA THR A 674 23.20 -8.76 42.40
C THR A 674 23.83 -9.68 41.34
N PRO A 675 25.17 -9.64 41.16
CA PRO A 675 25.86 -10.57 40.26
C PRO A 675 25.66 -12.06 40.60
N GLU A 676 25.37 -12.36 41.87
CA GLU A 676 25.13 -13.72 42.36
C GLU A 676 23.74 -14.25 42.04
N ASP A 677 22.75 -13.39 41.77
CA ASP A 677 21.36 -13.81 41.52
C ASP A 677 21.21 -14.58 40.21
N GLU A 678 20.50 -15.72 40.24
CA GLU A 678 20.17 -16.50 39.04
C GLU A 678 18.90 -15.99 38.34
N ASP A 679 17.97 -15.42 39.09
CA ASP A 679 16.71 -14.90 38.54
C ASP A 679 16.84 -13.43 38.16
N ALA A 680 16.47 -13.12 36.91
CA ALA A 680 16.44 -11.76 36.41
C ALA A 680 15.11 -11.07 36.76
N VAL A 681 15.19 -9.77 37.00
CA VAL A 681 14.04 -8.87 37.14
C VAL A 681 13.76 -8.22 35.79
N TYR A 682 12.49 -8.16 35.39
CA TYR A 682 12.06 -7.62 34.11
C TYR A 682 11.36 -6.28 34.31
N ILE A 683 11.85 -5.23 33.66
CA ILE A 683 11.27 -3.89 33.81
C ILE A 683 10.96 -3.25 32.47
N ILE A 684 10.00 -2.33 32.48
CA ILE A 684 9.76 -1.41 31.39
C ILE A 684 10.90 -0.39 31.38
N THR A 685 11.72 -0.36 30.33
CA THR A 685 12.86 0.58 30.24
C THR A 685 12.58 1.78 29.37
N THR A 686 11.75 1.57 28.34
CA THR A 686 11.47 2.57 27.32
C THR A 686 9.99 2.56 27.04
N VAL A 687 9.39 3.75 27.01
CA VAL A 687 7.96 3.97 26.79
C VAL A 687 7.81 4.92 25.61
N PHE A 688 6.86 4.65 24.72
CA PHE A 688 6.58 5.49 23.56
C PHE A 688 6.25 6.92 24.00
N LYS A 689 6.88 7.92 23.39
CA LYS A 689 6.67 9.31 23.81
C LYS A 689 5.26 9.75 23.40
N GLY A 690 4.46 10.19 24.37
CA GLY A 690 3.07 10.62 24.15
C GLY A 690 2.02 9.62 24.62
N VAL A 691 2.39 8.34 24.78
CA VAL A 691 1.47 7.30 25.27
C VAL A 691 1.03 7.53 26.72
N GLU A 692 1.81 8.28 27.49
CA GLU A 692 1.51 8.69 28.87
C GLU A 692 0.19 9.50 28.96
N LYS A 693 -0.30 10.08 27.85
CA LYS A 693 -1.61 10.74 27.80
C LYS A 693 -2.76 9.75 27.95
N ASP A 694 -2.62 8.59 27.32
CA ASP A 694 -3.65 7.54 27.28
C ASP A 694 -3.45 6.51 28.39
N PHE A 695 -2.21 6.35 28.86
CA PHE A 695 -1.82 5.45 29.95
C PHE A 695 -0.96 6.20 30.98
N PRO A 696 -1.56 7.02 31.87
CA PRO A 696 -0.84 7.83 32.86
C PRO A 696 0.01 7.00 33.83
N GLU A 697 -0.37 5.74 34.07
CA GLU A 697 0.32 4.82 34.96
C GLU A 697 1.54 4.17 34.30
N LEU A 698 1.64 4.19 32.97
CA LEU A 698 2.76 3.58 32.23
C LEU A 698 4.02 4.47 32.34
N LYS A 699 5.03 3.97 33.05
CA LYS A 699 6.33 4.66 33.18
C LYS A 699 7.50 3.68 33.14
N ALA A 700 8.68 4.20 32.78
CA ALA A 700 9.92 3.44 32.87
C ALA A 700 10.26 3.14 34.34
N GLY A 701 10.70 1.91 34.62
CA GLY A 701 11.06 1.41 35.95
C GLY A 701 10.04 0.49 36.60
N LEU A 702 8.84 0.35 36.02
CA LEU A 702 7.84 -0.63 36.47
C LEU A 702 8.37 -2.06 36.28
N GLU A 703 8.28 -2.88 37.33
CA GLU A 703 8.60 -4.31 37.25
C GLU A 703 7.41 -5.06 36.67
N VAL A 704 7.62 -5.81 35.59
CA VAL A 704 6.59 -6.62 34.96
C VAL A 704 6.61 -8.00 35.62
N LEU A 705 5.52 -8.38 36.28
CA LEU A 705 5.40 -9.67 36.96
C LEU A 705 4.70 -10.71 36.07
N TYR A 706 3.62 -10.30 35.40
CA TYR A 706 2.80 -11.19 34.57
C TYR A 706 2.48 -10.57 33.21
N TRP A 707 2.44 -11.45 32.20
CA TRP A 707 2.01 -11.22 30.84
C TRP A 707 0.80 -12.12 30.54
N ASN A 708 -0.39 -11.56 30.40
CA ASN A 708 -1.64 -12.33 30.25
C ASN A 708 -1.86 -13.36 31.36
N ASN A 709 -1.57 -12.98 32.62
CA ASN A 709 -1.58 -13.86 33.80
C ASN A 709 -0.55 -15.00 33.78
N ILE A 710 0.37 -15.03 32.82
CA ILE A 710 1.52 -15.94 32.79
C ILE A 710 2.72 -15.20 33.40
N PRO A 711 3.48 -15.79 34.33
CA PRO A 711 4.71 -15.16 34.84
C PRO A 711 5.62 -14.72 33.69
N ILE A 712 6.15 -13.50 33.73
CA ILE A 712 6.88 -12.89 32.60
C ILE A 712 8.02 -13.77 32.10
N LYS A 713 8.75 -14.43 33.01
CA LYS A 713 9.83 -15.38 32.68
C LYS A 713 9.32 -16.51 31.80
N ARG A 714 8.17 -17.10 32.17
CA ARG A 714 7.54 -18.17 31.40
C ARG A 714 6.99 -17.68 30.06
N ALA A 715 6.46 -16.46 30.00
CA ALA A 715 6.01 -15.85 28.75
C ALA A 715 7.18 -15.66 27.76
N ILE A 716 8.34 -15.24 28.26
CA ILE A 716 9.57 -15.12 27.46
C ILE A 716 10.06 -16.49 27.00
N GLU A 717 10.08 -17.51 27.85
CA GLU A 717 10.44 -18.89 27.47
C GLU A 717 9.55 -19.42 26.35
N LEU A 718 8.22 -19.28 26.49
CA LEU A 718 7.26 -19.68 25.47
C LEU A 718 7.46 -18.92 24.15
N ASN A 719 7.74 -17.62 24.22
CA ASN A 719 8.06 -16.86 23.01
C ASN A 719 9.37 -17.32 22.37
N SER A 720 10.37 -17.66 23.20
CA SER A 720 11.70 -18.13 22.77
C SER A 720 11.61 -19.45 21.99
N GLU A 721 10.72 -20.36 22.39
CA GLU A 721 10.52 -21.65 21.68
C GLU A 721 10.16 -21.45 20.19
N ASN A 722 9.56 -20.31 19.84
CA ASN A 722 9.16 -19.95 18.48
C ASN A 722 10.21 -19.09 17.72
N GLN A 723 11.42 -18.87 18.27
CA GLN A 723 12.47 -18.06 17.64
C GLN A 723 13.61 -18.92 17.08
N SER A 724 14.19 -18.52 15.94
CA SER A 724 15.30 -19.20 15.27
C SER A 724 16.69 -18.99 15.90
N GLY A 725 16.78 -18.83 17.23
CA GLY A 725 18.07 -18.66 17.92
C GLY A 725 18.90 -19.95 17.87
N SER A 726 20.15 -19.86 17.38
CA SER A 726 21.04 -21.02 17.18
C SER A 726 21.49 -21.68 18.50
N ASN A 727 21.56 -20.93 19.61
CA ASN A 727 21.79 -21.48 20.94
C ASN A 727 20.74 -20.99 21.96
N GLU A 728 20.83 -21.49 23.19
CA GLU A 728 19.86 -21.16 24.25
C GLU A 728 19.87 -19.68 24.65
N GLU A 729 21.05 -19.09 24.88
CA GLU A 729 21.20 -17.66 25.21
C GLU A 729 20.61 -16.78 24.10
N ALA A 730 20.98 -17.06 22.85
CA ALA A 730 20.47 -16.41 21.66
C ALA A 730 18.94 -16.50 21.58
N ARG A 731 18.37 -17.67 21.87
CA ARG A 731 16.93 -17.89 21.80
C ARG A 731 16.16 -17.14 22.88
N ILE A 732 16.67 -17.12 24.12
CA ILE A 732 16.08 -16.36 25.23
C ILE A 732 16.17 -14.86 24.97
N ALA A 733 17.33 -14.38 24.53
CA ALA A 733 17.51 -12.98 24.17
C ALA A 733 16.55 -12.56 23.06
N ARG A 734 16.33 -13.40 22.04
CA ARG A 734 15.32 -13.18 21.00
C ARG A 734 13.90 -13.20 21.53
N GLY A 735 13.56 -14.17 22.39
CA GLY A 735 12.23 -14.24 22.98
C GLY A 735 11.89 -13.01 23.81
N LEU A 736 12.89 -12.39 24.45
CA LEU A 736 12.72 -11.09 25.11
C LEU A 736 12.64 -9.94 24.08
N ASP A 737 13.57 -9.90 23.12
CA ASP A 737 13.68 -8.83 22.14
C ASP A 737 12.42 -8.69 21.26
N THR A 738 11.77 -9.81 20.93
CA THR A 738 10.54 -9.86 20.13
C THR A 738 9.25 -9.90 20.95
N LEU A 739 9.35 -9.81 22.28
CA LEU A 739 8.16 -9.86 23.15
C LEU A 739 7.21 -8.69 22.89
N THR A 740 7.77 -7.52 22.56
CA THR A 740 7.04 -6.26 22.36
C THR A 740 7.06 -5.73 20.93
N VAL A 741 7.87 -6.33 20.05
CA VAL A 741 7.96 -5.99 18.61
C VAL A 741 8.17 -7.27 17.79
N ARG A 742 7.30 -7.58 16.84
CA ARG A 742 7.34 -8.79 16.02
C ARG A 742 7.24 -8.48 14.53
N SER A 743 8.09 -9.12 13.74
CA SER A 743 7.96 -9.12 12.28
C SER A 743 6.90 -10.15 11.85
N LEU A 744 5.77 -9.68 11.32
CA LEU A 744 4.70 -10.57 10.83
C LEU A 744 5.05 -11.22 9.49
N GLY A 745 6.07 -10.72 8.80
CA GLY A 745 6.57 -11.31 7.55
C GLY A 745 7.47 -12.52 7.74
N THR A 746 8.03 -12.73 8.94
CA THR A 746 9.05 -13.79 9.19
C THR A 746 8.77 -14.59 10.45
N THR A 747 7.77 -14.23 11.25
CA THR A 747 7.36 -14.92 12.48
C THR A 747 5.85 -15.07 12.54
N THR A 748 5.37 -15.96 13.41
CA THR A 748 3.93 -16.07 13.67
C THR A 748 3.42 -14.82 14.40
N PRO A 749 2.19 -14.38 14.11
CA PRO A 749 1.55 -13.30 14.86
C PRO A 749 1.49 -13.58 16.37
N PRO A 750 1.42 -12.54 17.24
CA PRO A 750 1.10 -12.72 18.65
C PRO A 750 -0.17 -13.56 18.86
N ASP A 751 -0.16 -14.43 19.87
CA ASP A 751 -1.28 -15.34 20.17
C ASP A 751 -2.56 -14.62 20.64
N ALA A 752 -2.42 -13.38 21.12
CA ALA A 752 -3.53 -12.55 21.56
C ALA A 752 -3.46 -11.16 20.91
N SER A 753 -4.61 -10.64 20.46
CA SER A 753 -4.72 -9.28 19.91
C SER A 753 -4.52 -8.20 20.97
N ARG A 754 -4.81 -8.53 22.23
CA ARG A 754 -4.60 -7.68 23.40
C ARG A 754 -3.75 -8.37 24.45
N ILE A 755 -3.03 -7.56 25.23
CA ILE A 755 -2.21 -8.03 26.34
C ILE A 755 -2.59 -7.31 27.63
N ARG A 756 -2.56 -8.05 28.73
CA ARG A 756 -2.64 -7.51 30.08
C ARG A 756 -1.29 -7.69 30.76
N LEU A 757 -0.72 -6.60 31.24
CA LEU A 757 0.44 -6.60 32.10
C LEU A 757 0.01 -6.38 33.54
N SER A 758 0.53 -7.22 34.44
CA SER A 758 0.50 -6.93 35.88
C SER A 758 1.91 -6.58 36.32
N CYS A 759 2.06 -5.34 36.76
CA CYS A 759 3.31 -4.72 37.14
C CYS A 759 3.34 -4.37 38.63
N TYR A 760 4.53 -4.09 39.15
CA TYR A 760 4.75 -3.56 40.49
C TYR A 760 5.57 -2.27 40.42
N ASP A 761 5.08 -1.22 41.08
CA ASP A 761 5.77 0.06 41.16
C ASP A 761 6.50 0.19 42.49
N HIS A 762 7.81 -0.05 42.46
CA HIS A 762 8.68 0.07 43.64
C HIS A 762 8.77 1.50 44.21
N GLU A 763 8.40 2.54 43.46
CA GLU A 763 8.48 3.92 43.95
C GLU A 763 7.34 4.26 44.91
N ILE A 764 6.16 3.67 44.69
CA ILE A 764 4.96 3.93 45.50
C ILE A 764 4.48 2.70 46.29
N GLY A 765 5.00 1.51 45.99
CA GLY A 765 4.72 0.26 46.72
C GLY A 765 3.43 -0.46 46.32
N GLU A 766 2.85 -0.13 45.16
CA GLU A 766 1.53 -0.60 44.73
C GLU A 766 1.59 -1.41 43.41
N PRO A 767 0.66 -2.37 43.20
CA PRO A 767 0.52 -3.05 41.91
C PRO A 767 -0.12 -2.13 40.86
N VAL A 768 0.28 -2.31 39.60
CA VAL A 768 -0.23 -1.56 38.44
C VAL A 768 -0.63 -2.55 37.35
N ASP A 769 -1.91 -2.57 36.98
CA ASP A 769 -2.40 -3.37 35.86
C ASP A 769 -2.57 -2.47 34.63
N LEU A 770 -2.06 -2.93 33.48
CA LEU A 770 -2.14 -2.22 32.21
C LEU A 770 -2.66 -3.14 31.12
N GLU A 771 -3.46 -2.62 30.19
CA GLU A 771 -3.96 -3.37 29.04
C GLU A 771 -3.62 -2.66 27.74
N PHE A 772 -3.10 -3.38 26.76
CA PHE A 772 -2.69 -2.82 25.47
C PHE A 772 -3.18 -3.67 24.31
N GLU A 773 -3.49 -3.02 23.21
CA GLU A 773 -3.74 -3.67 21.93
C GLU A 773 -2.45 -3.71 21.11
N TRP A 774 -2.19 -4.82 20.42
CA TRP A 774 -1.09 -4.90 19.47
C TRP A 774 -1.40 -4.04 18.24
N LEU A 775 -0.47 -3.18 17.87
CA LEU A 775 -0.57 -2.37 16.65
C LEU A 775 0.27 -2.98 15.55
N VAL A 776 -0.20 -2.89 14.31
CA VAL A 776 0.46 -3.37 13.11
C VAL A 776 0.71 -2.19 12.18
N SER A 777 1.93 -2.07 11.66
CA SER A 777 2.29 -1.05 10.66
C SER A 777 3.06 -1.68 9.52
N TYR A 778 2.98 -1.07 8.33
CA TYR A 778 4.01 -1.26 7.30
C TYR A 778 5.33 -0.68 7.79
N TYR A 779 6.43 -1.41 7.58
CA TYR A 779 7.75 -0.86 7.75
C TYR A 779 8.78 -1.62 6.88
N PRO A 780 8.98 -1.23 5.61
CA PRO A 780 9.93 -1.92 4.75
C PRO A 780 11.37 -1.66 5.25
N PRO A 781 12.22 -2.69 5.31
CA PRO A 781 13.61 -2.48 5.69
C PRO A 781 14.33 -1.63 4.64
N TYR A 782 15.28 -0.79 5.09
CA TYR A 782 16.04 0.10 4.20
C TYR A 782 16.85 -0.64 3.12
N PHE A 783 17.13 -1.92 3.34
CA PHE A 783 17.91 -2.80 2.45
C PHE A 783 17.04 -3.61 1.48
N ASP A 784 15.71 -3.45 1.52
CA ASP A 784 14.75 -4.10 0.60
C ASP A 784 14.57 -3.25 -0.66
N SER A 785 15.66 -3.02 -1.39
CA SER A 785 15.61 -2.39 -2.72
C SER A 785 15.37 -3.48 -3.76
N SER A 786 14.11 -3.60 -4.21
CA SER A 786 13.68 -4.54 -5.26
C SER A 786 14.27 -4.27 -6.66
N VAL A 787 15.30 -3.42 -6.77
CA VAL A 787 16.02 -3.12 -8.01
C VAL A 787 17.50 -2.83 -7.69
N GLU A 788 18.28 -3.84 -7.33
CA GLU A 788 19.75 -3.73 -7.41
C GLU A 788 20.30 -4.74 -8.42
N GLU A 789 21.25 -4.27 -9.23
CA GLU A 789 22.09 -5.13 -10.07
C GLU A 789 22.87 -6.10 -9.19
N LEU A 790 23.00 -7.37 -9.61
CA LEU A 790 23.84 -8.36 -8.93
C LEU A 790 25.28 -7.83 -8.80
N SER A 791 25.69 -7.53 -7.57
CA SER A 791 27.03 -7.03 -7.23
C SER A 791 27.77 -8.03 -6.33
N ALA A 792 29.10 -7.93 -6.30
CA ALA A 792 29.94 -8.71 -5.39
C ALA A 792 29.61 -8.44 -3.91
N THR A 793 29.11 -7.25 -3.58
CA THR A 793 28.67 -6.87 -2.23
C THR A 793 27.44 -7.67 -1.80
N LEU A 794 26.42 -7.77 -2.68
CA LEU A 794 25.17 -8.48 -2.42
C LEU A 794 25.36 -9.97 -2.06
N VAL A 795 26.33 -10.61 -2.70
CA VAL A 795 26.63 -12.05 -2.53
C VAL A 795 27.58 -12.36 -1.37
N ALA A 796 28.17 -11.32 -0.76
CA ALA A 796 29.09 -11.40 0.37
C ALA A 796 28.43 -11.01 1.73
N HIS A 797 27.10 -10.92 1.78
CA HIS A 797 26.39 -10.58 2.99
C HIS A 797 26.27 -11.73 3.99
N GLY A 798 26.37 -11.36 5.28
CA GLY A 798 26.02 -12.20 6.41
C GLY A 798 25.34 -11.29 7.44
N PHE A 799 24.01 -11.13 7.31
CA PHE A 799 23.24 -10.34 8.26
C PHE A 799 21.94 -11.02 8.67
N ASP A 800 21.49 -10.70 9.87
CA ASP A 800 20.16 -11.04 10.35
C ASP A 800 19.13 -9.99 9.94
N TYR A 801 18.22 -10.39 9.05
CA TYR A 801 17.13 -9.56 8.55
C TYR A 801 16.22 -9.06 9.68
N ASP A 802 15.88 -9.91 10.65
CA ASP A 802 14.92 -9.55 11.71
C ASP A 802 15.54 -8.54 12.68
N THR A 803 16.75 -8.76 13.20
CA THR A 803 17.42 -7.81 14.09
C THR A 803 17.63 -6.47 13.41
N LEU A 804 18.05 -6.44 12.15
CA LEU A 804 18.23 -5.16 11.46
C LEU A 804 16.91 -4.42 11.27
N SER A 805 15.85 -5.12 10.86
CA SER A 805 14.55 -4.51 10.63
C SER A 805 13.87 -4.07 11.93
N VAL A 806 13.91 -4.92 12.96
CA VAL A 806 13.38 -4.64 14.31
C VAL A 806 14.20 -3.54 14.99
N ASN A 807 15.53 -3.53 14.89
CA ASN A 807 16.35 -2.46 15.46
C ASN A 807 16.11 -1.12 14.75
N GLN A 808 15.92 -1.13 13.44
CA GLN A 808 15.57 0.06 12.69
C GLN A 808 14.19 0.59 13.14
N MET A 809 13.21 -0.30 13.25
CA MET A 809 11.89 0.03 13.75
C MET A 809 11.95 0.57 15.18
N LYS A 810 12.64 -0.12 16.10
CA LYS A 810 12.86 0.32 17.49
C LYS A 810 13.57 1.67 17.53
N ALA A 811 14.60 1.87 16.71
CA ALA A 811 15.29 3.15 16.64
C ALA A 811 14.33 4.26 16.22
N ASN A 812 13.43 4.04 15.27
CA ASN A 812 12.48 5.08 14.86
C ASN A 812 11.33 5.27 15.87
N LEU A 813 10.78 4.19 16.41
CA LEU A 813 9.72 4.23 17.43
C LEU A 813 10.19 4.89 18.74
N TYR A 814 11.41 4.59 19.18
CA TYR A 814 11.86 4.89 20.55
C TYR A 814 13.00 5.93 20.63
N SER A 815 13.56 6.41 19.51
CA SER A 815 14.64 7.43 19.54
C SER A 815 14.22 8.78 20.13
N GLY A 816 12.92 9.08 20.23
CA GLY A 816 12.37 10.30 20.81
C GLY A 816 12.26 10.31 22.35
N VAL A 817 12.48 9.18 23.03
CA VAL A 817 12.13 8.99 24.46
C VAL A 817 13.23 9.43 25.42
N SER A 818 14.46 9.69 24.96
CA SER A 818 15.51 10.31 25.78
C SER A 818 15.35 11.83 25.97
N GLY A 819 14.11 12.33 25.93
CA GLY A 819 13.70 13.72 26.14
C GLY A 819 13.91 14.27 27.55
N LYS A 820 14.76 13.65 28.38
CA LYS A 820 15.31 14.38 29.54
C LYS A 820 16.22 15.45 28.99
N LYS A 821 15.90 16.74 29.26
CA LYS A 821 16.83 17.87 29.18
C LYS A 821 18.21 17.36 29.60
N ARG A 822 19.09 17.12 28.63
CA ARG A 822 20.43 16.59 28.85
C ARG A 822 21.09 17.52 29.84
N ARG A 823 21.30 17.05 31.06
CA ARG A 823 22.19 17.71 32.00
C ARG A 823 23.55 17.79 31.29
N LYS A 824 23.95 18.99 30.86
CA LYS A 824 25.23 19.21 30.19
C LYS A 824 26.35 18.79 31.14
N LYS A 825 27.16 17.79 30.72
CA LYS A 825 28.60 17.48 31.02
C LYS A 825 28.78 15.95 31.06
N SER A 826 29.83 15.30 30.56
CA SER A 826 31.10 15.63 29.88
C SER A 826 31.41 14.49 28.89
N GLY A 827 31.97 14.79 27.71
CA GLY A 827 32.33 13.80 26.67
C GLY A 827 31.41 13.82 25.44
N LYS A 828 31.72 14.68 24.46
CA LYS A 828 30.99 14.76 23.18
C LYS A 828 31.26 13.49 22.38
N TRP A 829 30.22 12.76 21.98
CA TRP A 829 30.35 11.63 21.06
C TRP A 829 30.91 12.11 19.71
N VAL A 830 31.87 11.37 19.18
CA VAL A 830 32.40 11.48 17.82
C VAL A 830 31.58 10.53 16.94
N ARG A 831 31.16 11.00 15.77
CA ARG A 831 30.49 10.18 14.74
C ARG A 831 31.28 10.30 13.45
N PRO A 832 31.35 9.23 12.66
CA PRO A 832 32.09 9.25 11.40
C PRO A 832 31.31 9.97 10.29
N THR A 833 32.00 10.23 9.18
CA THR A 833 31.49 10.98 8.03
C THR A 833 30.55 10.16 7.13
N ASN A 834 30.92 8.95 6.71
CA ASN A 834 30.17 8.24 5.67
C ASN A 834 28.92 7.55 6.23
N TYR A 835 29.05 6.80 7.33
CA TYR A 835 28.01 5.99 7.95
C TYR A 835 27.79 6.36 9.43
N PRO A 836 27.27 7.57 9.73
CA PRO A 836 27.14 8.07 11.11
C PRO A 836 26.18 7.27 12.01
N LYS A 837 25.37 6.37 11.43
CA LYS A 837 24.48 5.44 12.15
C LYS A 837 25.15 4.11 12.49
N ALA A 838 26.21 3.71 11.77
CA ALA A 838 26.87 2.42 11.95
C ALA A 838 27.73 2.37 13.23
N MET A 839 28.34 3.50 13.63
CA MET A 839 29.15 3.56 14.84
C MET A 839 29.23 4.95 15.47
N LYS A 840 29.79 5.02 16.69
CA LYS A 840 30.15 6.27 17.37
C LYS A 840 31.21 6.03 18.46
N GLY A 841 32.03 7.04 18.73
CA GLY A 841 33.11 6.99 19.72
C GLY A 841 32.98 8.04 20.83
N ARG A 842 33.52 7.77 22.02
CA ARG A 842 33.71 8.77 23.09
C ARG A 842 34.89 8.39 23.98
N ILE A 843 35.32 9.34 24.82
CA ILE A 843 36.27 9.07 25.91
C ILE A 843 35.50 8.76 27.18
N ILE A 844 36.04 7.82 27.95
CA ILE A 844 35.60 7.49 29.30
C ILE A 844 36.77 7.75 30.25
N ASP A 845 36.54 8.58 31.26
CA ASP A 845 37.52 8.88 32.30
C ASP A 845 37.51 7.79 33.38
N GLY A 846 38.67 7.19 33.65
CA GLY A 846 38.85 6.26 34.76
C GLY A 846 38.93 6.95 36.12
N LYS A 847 38.84 6.17 37.21
CA LYS A 847 38.92 6.68 38.59
C LYS A 847 40.27 7.33 38.93
N ASN A 848 41.33 7.04 38.18
CA ASN A 848 42.66 7.64 38.32
C ASN A 848 42.91 8.60 37.15
N ALA A 849 43.55 9.75 37.41
CA ALA A 849 43.81 10.80 36.41
C ALA A 849 44.65 10.36 35.18
N ASN A 850 45.12 9.10 35.14
CA ASN A 850 45.95 8.51 34.08
C ASN A 850 45.28 7.35 33.30
N SER A 851 43.99 7.04 33.51
CA SER A 851 43.30 5.91 32.84
C SER A 851 42.12 6.36 31.96
N THR A 852 42.38 7.22 30.98
CA THR A 852 41.41 7.57 29.92
C THR A 852 41.32 6.43 28.91
N VAL A 853 40.10 6.04 28.53
CA VAL A 853 39.85 4.91 27.62
C VAL A 853 38.96 5.37 26.47
N GLY A 854 39.30 4.99 25.24
CA GLY A 854 38.43 5.16 24.10
C GLY A 854 37.30 4.13 24.16
N TYR A 855 36.07 4.54 23.91
CA TYR A 855 34.93 3.64 23.79
C TYR A 855 34.28 3.86 22.43
N ILE A 856 34.34 2.84 21.57
CA ILE A 856 33.72 2.83 20.25
C ILE A 856 32.61 1.79 20.25
N ARG A 857 31.39 2.23 19.95
CA ARG A 857 30.24 1.34 19.76
C ARG A 857 29.98 1.17 18.27
N ILE A 858 29.96 -0.07 17.80
CA ILE A 858 29.65 -0.45 16.42
C ILE A 858 28.28 -1.12 16.43
N TYR A 859 27.28 -0.41 15.93
CA TYR A 859 25.88 -0.86 15.92
C TYR A 859 25.58 -1.92 14.87
N SER A 860 26.25 -1.85 13.72
CA SER A 860 26.00 -2.75 12.60
C SER A 860 27.18 -2.79 11.65
N PHE A 861 27.42 -3.93 11.02
CA PHE A 861 28.29 -4.07 9.85
C PHE A 861 27.51 -3.97 8.53
N ALA A 862 26.19 -3.73 8.58
CA ALA A 862 25.33 -3.63 7.40
C ALA A 862 25.51 -2.27 6.72
N VAL A 863 26.59 -2.17 5.96
CA VAL A 863 27.02 -0.97 5.24
C VAL A 863 27.17 -1.25 3.75
N PRO A 864 26.98 -0.24 2.89
CA PRO A 864 27.16 -0.40 1.44
C PRO A 864 28.59 -0.77 1.02
N GLY A 865 29.60 -0.29 1.74
CA GLY A 865 31.01 -0.45 1.38
C GLY A 865 31.92 -0.70 2.57
N ALA A 866 32.84 -1.65 2.43
CA ALA A 866 33.80 -2.02 3.48
C ALA A 866 34.92 -0.99 3.65
N LEU A 867 35.34 -0.33 2.57
CA LEU A 867 36.44 0.64 2.59
C LEU A 867 36.01 1.93 3.30
N GLU A 868 34.83 2.44 2.98
CA GLU A 868 34.23 3.62 3.59
C GLU A 868 33.96 3.39 5.08
N PHE A 869 33.48 2.20 5.45
CA PHE A 869 33.31 1.82 6.86
C PHE A 869 34.63 1.76 7.62
N LEU A 870 35.70 1.30 6.96
CA LEU A 870 37.01 1.30 7.58
C LEU A 870 37.56 2.71 7.77
N GLN A 871 37.39 3.59 6.78
CA GLN A 871 37.74 5.01 6.88
C GLN A 871 37.00 5.68 8.05
N ASP A 872 35.71 5.39 8.19
CA ASP A 872 34.88 5.87 9.30
C ASP A 872 35.41 5.42 10.67
N PHE A 873 35.82 4.15 10.78
CA PHE A 873 36.43 3.65 12.02
C PHE A 873 37.75 4.36 12.32
N GLU A 874 38.61 4.53 11.31
CA GLU A 874 39.89 5.22 11.44
C GLU A 874 39.72 6.70 11.82
N GLU A 875 38.71 7.38 11.27
CA GLU A 875 38.34 8.75 11.64
C GLU A 875 38.00 8.85 13.13
N VAL A 876 37.07 8.00 13.59
CA VAL A 876 36.63 7.99 14.99
C VAL A 876 37.78 7.60 15.92
N PHE A 877 38.57 6.59 15.56
CA PHE A 877 39.71 6.15 16.36
C PHE A 877 40.78 7.24 16.47
N SER A 878 41.18 7.87 15.37
CA SER A 878 42.21 8.92 15.35
C SER A 878 41.83 10.11 16.23
N GLU A 879 40.55 10.50 16.23
CA GLU A 879 40.05 11.59 17.09
C GLU A 879 40.14 11.22 18.59
N LEU A 880 39.91 9.95 18.94
CA LEU A 880 40.06 9.48 20.32
C LEU A 880 41.55 9.34 20.70
N GLU A 881 42.38 8.84 19.79
CA GLU A 881 43.82 8.69 19.98
C GLU A 881 44.53 10.04 20.19
N ASN A 882 44.19 11.05 19.38
CA ASN A 882 44.70 12.43 19.52
C ASN A 882 44.39 13.07 20.87
N ARG A 883 43.39 12.54 21.59
CA ARG A 883 42.99 12.99 22.93
C ARG A 883 43.63 12.15 24.05
N GLY A 884 44.58 11.27 23.72
CA GLY A 884 45.48 10.63 24.67
C GLY A 884 44.91 9.41 25.41
N ILE A 885 44.03 8.64 24.78
CA ILE A 885 43.50 7.38 25.36
C ILE A 885 44.62 6.36 25.62
N LYS A 886 44.45 5.51 26.64
CA LYS A 886 45.39 4.47 27.08
C LYS A 886 44.92 3.04 26.83
N GLY A 887 43.69 2.89 26.37
CA GLY A 887 43.07 1.62 26.01
C GLY A 887 41.85 1.87 25.15
N LEU A 888 41.31 0.81 24.53
CA LEU A 888 40.16 0.88 23.65
C LEU A 888 39.13 -0.20 24.00
N ILE A 889 37.89 0.22 24.24
CA ILE A 889 36.73 -0.65 24.41
C ILE A 889 35.94 -0.62 23.11
N LEU A 890 35.73 -1.79 22.53
CA LEU A 890 34.82 -2.01 21.40
C LEU A 890 33.54 -2.62 21.93
N ASP A 891 32.38 -2.04 21.64
CA ASP A 891 31.07 -2.57 22.01
C ASP A 891 30.27 -2.89 20.75
N ILE A 892 30.01 -4.18 20.54
CA ILE A 892 29.23 -4.71 19.41
C ILE A 892 27.90 -5.32 19.84
N ARG A 893 27.44 -5.09 21.08
CA ARG A 893 26.16 -5.63 21.58
C ARG A 893 24.99 -5.21 20.70
N GLY A 894 24.10 -6.16 20.36
CA GLY A 894 22.94 -5.94 19.50
C GLY A 894 23.27 -5.80 18.01
N ASN A 895 24.49 -6.12 17.60
CA ASN A 895 24.92 -6.04 16.20
C ASN A 895 24.52 -7.30 15.43
N GLY A 896 23.48 -7.18 14.60
CA GLY A 896 22.96 -8.28 13.77
C GLY A 896 23.83 -8.70 12.57
N GLY A 897 25.05 -8.16 12.44
CA GLY A 897 25.97 -8.48 11.36
C GLY A 897 25.92 -7.49 10.19
N GLY A 898 26.14 -7.96 8.97
CA GLY A 898 26.25 -7.11 7.78
C GLY A 898 27.16 -7.62 6.68
N LEU A 899 27.99 -6.73 6.14
CA LEU A 899 28.99 -7.06 5.14
C LEU A 899 30.16 -7.77 5.81
N ILE A 900 30.40 -9.04 5.44
CA ILE A 900 31.50 -9.86 5.99
C ILE A 900 32.85 -9.18 5.79
N THR A 901 33.06 -8.61 4.60
CA THR A 901 34.28 -7.88 4.25
C THR A 901 34.53 -6.68 5.15
N ALA A 902 33.50 -5.95 5.60
CA ALA A 902 33.68 -4.81 6.50
C ALA A 902 34.18 -5.25 7.89
N SER A 903 33.62 -6.35 8.42
CA SER A 903 34.05 -6.97 9.67
C SER A 903 35.48 -7.50 9.58
N GLU A 904 35.78 -8.29 8.54
CA GLU A 904 37.11 -8.90 8.35
C GLU A 904 38.19 -7.85 8.06
N MET A 905 37.90 -6.81 7.28
CA MET A 905 38.85 -5.71 7.03
C MET A 905 39.12 -4.88 8.27
N LEU A 906 38.11 -4.62 9.11
CA LEU A 906 38.32 -3.97 10.40
C LEU A 906 39.22 -4.85 11.30
N LEU A 907 38.94 -6.14 11.40
CA LEU A 907 39.79 -7.09 12.13
C LEU A 907 41.23 -7.07 11.60
N ALA A 908 41.41 -7.07 10.28
CA ALA A 908 42.73 -7.01 9.65
C ALA A 908 43.52 -5.76 10.06
N ARG A 909 42.85 -4.61 10.19
CA ARG A 909 43.50 -3.37 10.64
C ARG A 909 43.84 -3.39 12.13
N LEU A 910 43.10 -4.13 12.96
CA LEU A 910 43.42 -4.29 14.38
C LEU A 910 44.56 -5.30 14.63
N VAL A 911 44.70 -6.33 13.78
CA VAL A 911 45.74 -7.36 13.87
C VAL A 911 47.03 -6.97 13.16
N GLY A 912 46.94 -6.47 11.92
CA GLY A 912 48.04 -6.23 10.99
C GLY A 912 48.34 -7.43 10.07
N LYS A 913 49.57 -7.52 9.57
CA LYS A 913 50.02 -8.52 8.56
C LYS A 913 49.81 -10.00 8.93
N GLU A 914 49.62 -10.31 10.22
CA GLU A 914 49.43 -11.68 10.72
C GLU A 914 47.96 -12.15 10.69
N VAL A 915 47.06 -11.34 10.13
CA VAL A 915 45.63 -11.66 10.09
C VAL A 915 45.30 -12.93 9.29
N GLU A 916 44.59 -13.83 9.94
CA GLU A 916 43.91 -14.97 9.34
C GLU A 916 42.40 -14.73 9.30
N PHE A 917 41.83 -14.71 8.09
CA PHE A 917 40.39 -14.59 7.90
C PHE A 917 39.68 -15.90 8.17
N GLN A 918 38.42 -15.82 8.59
CA GLN A 918 37.59 -16.99 8.80
C GLN A 918 37.36 -17.72 7.48
N LYS A 919 37.20 -19.04 7.55
CA LYS A 919 37.02 -19.88 6.36
C LYS A 919 35.54 -20.20 6.17
N ALA A 920 35.09 -20.21 4.93
CA ALA A 920 33.74 -20.60 4.54
C ALA A 920 33.74 -21.92 3.78
N GLN A 921 32.73 -22.76 4.03
CA GLN A 921 32.52 -24.04 3.32
C GLN A 921 31.11 -24.09 2.71
N PHE A 922 31.01 -24.70 1.54
CA PHE A 922 29.72 -25.13 0.97
C PHE A 922 29.35 -26.54 1.45
N ILE A 923 28.06 -26.85 1.38
CA ILE A 923 27.62 -28.24 1.28
C ILE A 923 27.96 -28.76 -0.12
N ASN A 924 28.47 -29.98 -0.19
CA ASN A 924 28.77 -30.60 -1.48
C ASN A 924 27.47 -31.13 -2.10
N SER A 925 27.09 -30.54 -3.24
CA SER A 925 25.91 -30.93 -4.01
C SER A 925 26.14 -30.69 -5.51
N GLU A 926 25.23 -31.18 -6.35
CA GLU A 926 25.33 -30.94 -7.79
C GLU A 926 25.11 -29.46 -8.11
N LEU A 927 24.20 -28.80 -7.38
CA LEU A 927 23.94 -27.37 -7.51
C LEU A 927 25.17 -26.53 -7.16
N THR A 928 25.79 -26.76 -6.00
CA THR A 928 26.93 -25.96 -5.55
C THR A 928 28.16 -26.17 -6.44
N LEU A 929 28.36 -27.39 -6.97
CA LEU A 929 29.39 -27.67 -7.95
C LEU A 929 29.20 -26.84 -9.23
N LYS A 930 28.01 -26.90 -9.84
CA LYS A 930 27.69 -26.17 -11.07
C LYS A 930 27.82 -24.66 -10.90
N LEU A 931 27.45 -24.12 -9.75
CA LEU A 931 27.67 -22.71 -9.43
C LEU A 931 29.16 -22.39 -9.39
N CYS A 932 29.97 -23.19 -8.69
CA CYS A 932 31.41 -22.96 -8.58
C CYS A 932 32.15 -23.15 -9.92
N GLU A 933 31.64 -23.98 -10.83
CA GLU A 933 32.19 -24.15 -12.19
C GLU A 933 31.89 -22.95 -13.09
N ASN A 934 30.70 -22.34 -12.96
CA ASN A 934 30.30 -21.19 -13.78
C ASN A 934 30.88 -19.86 -13.29
N TYR A 935 31.14 -19.72 -11.99
CA TYR A 935 31.63 -18.49 -11.38
C TYR A 935 33.10 -18.61 -10.95
N GLY A 936 34.00 -18.67 -11.95
CA GLY A 936 35.44 -18.87 -11.77
C GLY A 936 36.25 -17.61 -11.44
N VAL A 937 37.59 -17.74 -11.51
CA VAL A 937 38.54 -16.62 -11.40
C VAL A 937 38.18 -15.59 -12.46
N ASP A 938 38.09 -14.31 -12.08
CA ASP A 938 37.71 -13.16 -12.95
C ASP A 938 36.20 -12.95 -13.20
N SER A 939 35.31 -13.67 -12.53
CA SER A 939 33.89 -13.32 -12.58
C SER A 939 33.65 -11.90 -12.02
N PRO A 940 32.97 -11.00 -12.77
CA PRO A 940 32.64 -9.67 -12.28
C PRO A 940 31.55 -9.68 -11.19
N ILE A 941 30.94 -10.84 -10.93
CA ILE A 941 29.82 -11.01 -9.99
C ILE A 941 30.32 -11.66 -8.69
N ILE A 942 30.93 -12.86 -8.78
CA ILE A 942 31.46 -13.58 -7.61
C ILE A 942 32.54 -14.58 -8.03
N ASP A 943 33.64 -14.63 -7.30
CA ASP A 943 34.69 -15.63 -7.50
C ASP A 943 34.51 -16.82 -6.53
N LEU A 944 34.07 -17.96 -7.06
CA LEU A 944 33.85 -19.23 -6.34
C LEU A 944 34.91 -20.30 -6.66
N SER A 945 35.93 -19.95 -7.44
CA SER A 945 36.90 -20.91 -8.02
C SER A 945 37.64 -21.76 -6.98
N ASN A 946 37.88 -21.22 -5.78
CA ASN A 946 38.58 -21.91 -4.69
C ASN A 946 37.88 -23.22 -4.30
N TRP A 947 36.55 -23.25 -4.35
CA TRP A 947 35.76 -24.38 -3.86
C TRP A 947 35.58 -25.49 -4.90
N THR A 948 35.64 -25.16 -6.19
CA THR A 948 35.31 -26.05 -7.33
C THR A 948 36.00 -27.41 -7.24
N ARG A 949 37.33 -27.42 -7.03
CA ARG A 949 38.10 -28.68 -6.96
C ARG A 949 37.66 -29.57 -5.80
N SER A 950 37.43 -28.99 -4.62
CA SER A 950 37.06 -29.77 -3.44
C SER A 950 35.64 -30.34 -3.55
N ILE A 951 34.70 -29.56 -4.08
CA ILE A 951 33.33 -30.03 -4.32
C ILE A 951 33.35 -31.15 -5.39
N SER A 952 34.12 -31.00 -6.47
CA SER A 952 34.25 -32.03 -7.50
C SER A 952 34.83 -33.35 -6.96
N LEU A 953 35.86 -33.27 -6.10
CA LEU A 953 36.47 -34.45 -5.46
C LEU A 953 35.53 -35.18 -4.49
N SER A 954 34.52 -34.49 -3.94
CA SER A 954 33.55 -35.09 -3.01
C SER A 954 32.79 -36.29 -3.61
N LYS A 955 32.60 -36.31 -4.94
CA LYS A 955 32.01 -37.44 -5.67
C LYS A 955 32.83 -38.74 -5.51
N ARG A 956 34.10 -38.64 -5.11
CA ARG A 956 34.99 -39.78 -4.79
C ARG A 956 35.20 -39.98 -3.30
N THR A 957 35.32 -38.90 -2.52
CA THR A 957 35.67 -38.98 -1.08
C THR A 957 34.45 -39.19 -0.18
N GLY A 958 33.26 -38.78 -0.62
CA GLY A 958 32.03 -38.81 0.17
C GLY A 958 31.93 -37.69 1.21
N ASP A 959 32.82 -36.68 1.14
CA ASP A 959 32.79 -35.55 2.07
C ASP A 959 31.48 -34.74 1.94
N TYR A 960 30.86 -34.40 3.06
CA TYR A 960 29.65 -33.57 3.07
C TYR A 960 29.94 -32.10 2.75
N TYR A 961 31.14 -31.63 3.07
CA TYR A 961 31.52 -30.22 3.00
C TYR A 961 32.73 -30.02 2.09
N SER A 962 32.78 -28.86 1.44
CA SER A 962 33.96 -28.44 0.66
C SER A 962 35.16 -28.16 1.57
N ASN A 963 36.34 -27.94 1.00
CA ASN A 963 37.43 -27.30 1.76
C ASN A 963 37.05 -25.88 2.17
N GLY A 964 37.64 -25.38 3.25
CA GLY A 964 37.39 -24.05 3.78
C GLY A 964 38.30 -22.98 3.19
N TYR A 965 37.73 -21.90 2.67
CA TYR A 965 38.48 -20.75 2.13
C TYR A 965 37.87 -19.43 2.59
N PRO A 966 38.66 -18.35 2.75
CA PRO A 966 38.11 -17.06 3.12
C PRO A 966 37.25 -16.47 2.00
N ILE A 967 36.19 -15.76 2.38
CA ILE A 967 35.35 -14.99 1.46
C ILE A 967 36.06 -13.69 1.10
N THR A 968 36.59 -12.98 2.10
CA THR A 968 37.38 -11.76 1.88
C THR A 968 38.72 -12.11 1.24
N LYS A 969 38.96 -11.51 0.08
CA LYS A 969 40.25 -11.58 -0.63
C LYS A 969 40.99 -10.27 -0.45
N VAL A 970 42.26 -10.34 -0.04
CA VAL A 970 43.16 -9.19 0.02
C VAL A 970 44.36 -9.46 -0.87
N ALA A 971 44.62 -8.56 -1.82
CA ALA A 971 45.65 -8.74 -2.85
C ALA A 971 47.06 -8.91 -2.25
N ASP A 972 47.39 -8.14 -1.21
CA ASP A 972 48.67 -8.23 -0.51
C ASP A 972 48.53 -7.99 1.00
N LYS A 973 48.45 -9.09 1.77
CA LYS A 973 48.36 -9.03 3.24
C LYS A 973 49.59 -8.42 3.91
N SER A 974 50.76 -8.42 3.25
CA SER A 974 51.99 -7.91 3.84
C SER A 974 51.98 -6.38 4.04
N LYS A 975 51.09 -5.68 3.33
CA LYS A 975 50.92 -4.22 3.39
C LYS A 975 49.90 -3.75 4.43
N ILE A 976 49.27 -4.66 5.17
CA ILE A 976 48.28 -4.29 6.18
C ILE A 976 49.01 -3.83 7.45
N GLU A 977 49.06 -2.52 7.66
CA GLU A 977 49.56 -1.92 8.89
C GLU A 977 48.54 -2.03 10.02
N ARG A 978 49.04 -2.25 11.24
CA ARG A 978 48.24 -2.33 12.47
C ARG A 978 47.86 -0.93 12.93
N LEU A 979 46.57 -0.68 13.11
CA LEU A 979 45.99 0.61 13.48
C LEU A 979 46.13 0.92 14.98
N CYS A 980 45.88 -0.06 15.85
CA CYS A 980 45.83 0.15 17.31
C CYS A 980 46.86 -0.71 18.04
N ASN A 981 47.74 -0.06 18.80
CA ASN A 981 48.73 -0.70 19.67
C ASN A 981 48.37 -0.64 21.17
N LEU A 982 47.20 -0.09 21.50
CA LEU A 982 46.72 0.00 22.87
C LEU A 982 46.07 -1.34 23.32
N PRO A 983 46.00 -1.62 24.64
CA PRO A 983 45.16 -2.69 25.16
C PRO A 983 43.71 -2.54 24.69
N MET A 984 43.08 -3.65 24.33
CA MET A 984 41.70 -3.67 23.84
C MET A 984 40.82 -4.62 24.66
N ALA A 985 39.53 -4.30 24.73
CA ALA A 985 38.49 -5.19 25.23
C ALA A 985 37.27 -5.13 24.29
N LEU A 986 36.60 -6.25 24.12
CA LEU A 986 35.40 -6.38 23.28
C LEU A 986 34.19 -6.70 24.16
N ILE A 987 33.07 -5.99 23.97
CA ILE A 987 31.81 -6.27 24.65
C ILE A 987 30.83 -6.91 23.66
N THR A 988 30.26 -8.04 24.05
CA THR A 988 29.31 -8.84 23.24
C THR A 988 28.04 -9.18 24.02
N ASP A 989 27.00 -9.60 23.28
CA ASP A 989 25.74 -10.14 23.81
C ASP A 989 25.23 -11.26 22.91
N ALA A 990 24.14 -11.90 23.33
CA ALA A 990 23.48 -12.96 22.57
C ALA A 990 22.77 -12.45 21.29
N LEU A 991 22.77 -11.14 21.05
CA LEU A 991 22.25 -10.48 19.85
C LEU A 991 23.35 -10.09 18.85
N CYS A 992 24.61 -10.43 19.13
CA CYS A 992 25.69 -10.42 18.15
C CYS A 992 25.52 -11.58 17.17
N TYR A 993 25.30 -11.30 15.87
CA TYR A 993 25.14 -12.34 14.85
C TYR A 993 26.04 -12.13 13.62
N SER A 994 26.34 -13.22 12.92
CA SER A 994 26.87 -13.19 11.55
C SER A 994 28.22 -12.48 11.45
N ALA A 995 28.35 -11.41 10.67
CA ALA A 995 29.61 -10.65 10.61
C ALA A 995 30.10 -10.18 12.00
N ALA A 996 29.20 -10.00 12.99
CA ALA A 996 29.58 -9.67 14.36
C ALA A 996 30.14 -10.90 15.13
N ASP A 997 29.59 -12.09 14.93
CA ASP A 997 30.19 -13.33 15.44
C ASP A 997 31.59 -13.54 14.84
N MET A 998 31.74 -13.31 13.53
CA MET A 998 33.04 -13.41 12.84
C MET A 998 34.06 -12.43 13.42
N PHE A 999 33.64 -11.19 13.72
CA PHE A 999 34.50 -10.19 14.35
C PHE A 999 34.93 -10.64 15.75
N ALA A 1000 33.99 -11.11 16.57
CA ALA A 1000 34.28 -11.60 17.93
C ALA A 1000 35.19 -12.84 17.91
N ALA A 1001 34.93 -13.78 17.00
CA ALA A 1001 35.77 -14.95 16.76
C ALA A 1001 37.20 -14.54 16.40
N GLY A 1002 37.34 -13.63 15.45
CA GLY A 1002 38.63 -13.10 15.01
C GLY A 1002 39.37 -12.37 16.12
N PHE A 1003 38.66 -11.57 16.92
CA PHE A 1003 39.23 -10.85 18.05
C PHE A 1003 39.82 -11.81 19.10
N GLN A 1004 39.09 -12.88 19.42
CA GLN A 1004 39.53 -13.91 20.37
C GLN A 1004 40.64 -14.80 19.77
N ASP A 1005 40.49 -15.26 18.52
CA ASP A 1005 41.44 -16.14 17.82
C ASP A 1005 42.83 -15.50 17.66
N HIS A 1006 42.88 -14.16 17.51
CA HIS A 1006 44.13 -13.39 17.42
C HIS A 1006 44.59 -12.82 18.76
N LYS A 1007 43.90 -13.12 19.87
CA LYS A 1007 44.25 -12.65 21.22
C LYS A 1007 44.41 -11.13 21.31
N LEU A 1008 43.53 -10.37 20.64
CA LEU A 1008 43.57 -8.91 20.64
C LEU A 1008 43.27 -8.30 22.01
N GLY A 1009 42.55 -9.03 22.86
CA GLY A 1009 42.12 -8.60 24.18
C GLY A 1009 41.13 -9.60 24.77
N LYS A 1010 40.53 -9.23 25.89
CA LYS A 1010 39.47 -10.02 26.55
C LYS A 1010 38.09 -9.69 25.96
N VAL A 1011 37.24 -10.70 25.86
CA VAL A 1011 35.83 -10.58 25.47
C VAL A 1011 34.96 -10.60 26.73
N ILE A 1012 34.15 -9.57 26.92
CA ILE A 1012 33.20 -9.43 28.02
C ILE A 1012 31.79 -9.60 27.44
N GLY A 1013 31.10 -10.67 27.82
CA GLY A 1013 29.72 -10.93 27.41
C GLY A 1013 28.73 -10.48 28.47
N ILE A 1014 27.61 -9.89 28.07
CA ILE A 1014 26.48 -9.70 29.00
C ILE A 1014 25.54 -10.92 29.06
N ASP A 1015 25.68 -11.80 28.08
CA ASP A 1015 25.11 -13.14 28.02
C ASP A 1015 26.25 -14.16 27.90
N GLY A 1016 25.96 -15.43 28.18
CA GLY A 1016 26.97 -16.50 28.19
C GLY A 1016 27.53 -16.87 26.81
N ASN A 1017 26.92 -16.39 25.72
CA ASN A 1017 27.34 -16.69 24.36
C ASN A 1017 26.87 -15.58 23.40
N THR A 1018 27.48 -15.48 22.23
CA THR A 1018 26.94 -14.70 21.11
C THR A 1018 25.79 -15.44 20.42
N GLY A 1019 25.18 -14.80 19.43
CA GLY A 1019 24.05 -15.33 18.67
C GLY A 1019 24.34 -16.62 17.89
N ALA A 1020 25.61 -16.89 17.58
CA ALA A 1020 26.07 -18.09 16.89
C ALA A 1020 25.48 -18.25 15.47
N GLY A 1021 25.42 -17.16 14.72
CA GLY A 1021 24.96 -17.15 13.34
C GLY A 1021 26.12 -17.25 12.35
N GLY A 1022 26.79 -18.39 12.25
CA GLY A 1022 28.00 -18.55 11.45
C GLY A 1022 27.74 -18.80 9.97
N ALA A 1023 27.20 -17.85 9.20
CA ALA A 1023 26.88 -18.07 7.79
C ALA A 1023 27.15 -16.90 6.85
N ASN A 1024 27.36 -17.22 5.57
CA ASN A 1024 27.02 -16.33 4.46
C ASN A 1024 25.64 -16.70 3.91
N VAL A 1025 24.85 -15.70 3.59
CA VAL A 1025 23.41 -15.82 3.33
C VAL A 1025 23.10 -15.38 1.91
N TRP A 1026 22.31 -16.17 1.20
CA TRP A 1026 21.70 -15.75 -0.07
C TRP A 1026 20.17 -15.82 0.03
N SER A 1027 19.49 -15.00 -0.76
CA SER A 1027 18.05 -15.15 -0.98
C SER A 1027 17.78 -16.18 -2.08
N HIS A 1028 16.56 -16.73 -2.10
CA HIS A 1028 16.08 -17.58 -3.20
C HIS A 1028 16.19 -16.85 -4.53
N GLU A 1029 15.84 -15.57 -4.58
CA GLU A 1029 15.94 -14.74 -5.78
C GLU A 1029 17.40 -14.56 -6.24
N THR A 1030 18.34 -14.35 -5.30
CA THR A 1030 19.78 -14.31 -5.61
C THR A 1030 20.24 -15.62 -6.26
N LEU A 1031 19.86 -16.76 -5.67
CA LEU A 1031 20.20 -18.08 -6.21
C LEU A 1031 19.58 -18.29 -7.60
N ARG A 1032 18.30 -17.96 -7.78
CA ARG A 1032 17.59 -18.07 -9.06
C ARG A 1032 18.29 -17.28 -10.16
N ARG A 1033 18.66 -16.03 -9.88
CA ARG A 1033 19.36 -15.19 -10.86
C ARG A 1033 20.76 -15.71 -11.18
N LEU A 1034 21.50 -16.22 -10.18
CA LEU A 1034 22.80 -16.84 -10.39
C LEU A 1034 22.69 -18.11 -11.25
N THR A 1035 21.66 -18.95 -11.04
CA THR A 1035 21.43 -20.14 -11.87
C THR A 1035 20.98 -19.79 -13.28
N ALA A 1036 20.10 -18.79 -13.44
CA ALA A 1036 19.61 -18.38 -14.75
C ALA A 1036 20.73 -17.79 -15.62
N ARG A 1037 21.58 -16.91 -15.06
CA ARG A 1037 22.75 -16.37 -15.77
C ARG A 1037 23.77 -17.44 -16.17
N ALA A 1038 23.86 -18.50 -15.38
CA ALA A 1038 24.72 -19.64 -15.66
C ALA A 1038 24.10 -20.65 -16.65
N GLY A 1039 22.90 -20.38 -17.20
CA GLY A 1039 22.20 -21.31 -18.10
C GLY A 1039 21.77 -22.62 -17.43
N LEU A 1040 21.60 -22.60 -16.10
CA LEU A 1040 21.25 -23.76 -15.29
C LEU A 1040 19.74 -23.89 -15.06
N ASP A 1041 18.91 -23.33 -15.95
CA ASP A 1041 17.44 -23.27 -15.83
C ASP A 1041 16.78 -24.64 -15.64
N GLN A 1042 17.44 -25.70 -16.08
CA GLN A 1042 17.02 -27.10 -15.89
C GLN A 1042 16.88 -27.50 -14.41
N LEU A 1043 17.44 -26.74 -13.47
CA LEU A 1043 17.29 -26.95 -12.03
C LEU A 1043 15.89 -26.56 -11.49
N GLY A 1044 15.08 -25.84 -12.27
CA GLY A 1044 13.67 -25.60 -11.97
C GLY A 1044 13.39 -24.58 -10.85
N LEU A 1045 14.33 -23.68 -10.55
CA LEU A 1045 14.06 -22.55 -9.66
C LEU A 1045 13.15 -21.52 -10.34
N LYS A 1046 11.99 -21.25 -9.75
CA LYS A 1046 10.94 -20.38 -10.30
C LYS A 1046 10.65 -19.22 -9.36
N PRO A 1047 10.23 -18.05 -9.86
CA PRO A 1047 9.78 -16.95 -9.02
C PRO A 1047 8.70 -17.40 -8.03
N LEU A 1048 8.77 -16.89 -6.80
CA LEU A 1048 7.78 -17.19 -5.77
C LEU A 1048 6.59 -16.23 -5.87
N PRO A 1049 5.37 -16.72 -5.60
CA PRO A 1049 4.15 -15.94 -5.81
C PRO A 1049 3.97 -14.88 -4.72
N LYS A 1050 3.29 -13.78 -5.09
CA LYS A 1050 2.75 -12.76 -4.16
C LYS A 1050 3.78 -12.15 -3.20
N GLY A 1051 5.04 -12.05 -3.65
CA GLY A 1051 6.13 -11.46 -2.90
C GLY A 1051 6.76 -12.37 -1.85
N ALA A 1052 6.33 -13.64 -1.72
CA ALA A 1052 6.97 -14.63 -0.86
C ALA A 1052 8.45 -14.79 -1.23
N ASN A 1053 9.30 -15.12 -0.25
CA ASN A 1053 10.74 -15.30 -0.49
C ASN A 1053 11.36 -16.26 0.54
N PHE A 1054 12.59 -16.69 0.29
CA PHE A 1054 13.41 -17.41 1.28
C PHE A 1054 14.78 -16.77 1.41
N ASN A 1055 15.34 -16.78 2.61
CA ASN A 1055 16.77 -16.63 2.84
C ASN A 1055 17.33 -17.96 3.33
N PHE A 1056 18.58 -18.27 3.00
CA PHE A 1056 19.24 -19.49 3.46
C PHE A 1056 20.74 -19.31 3.65
N ALA A 1057 21.29 -20.02 4.64
CA ALA A 1057 22.72 -20.15 4.84
C ALA A 1057 23.32 -21.00 3.68
N VAL A 1058 24.08 -20.35 2.81
CA VAL A 1058 24.70 -21.00 1.64
C VAL A 1058 26.10 -21.52 1.95
N ARG A 1059 26.83 -20.82 2.84
CA ARG A 1059 28.15 -21.24 3.30
C ARG A 1059 28.25 -21.10 4.80
N ARG A 1060 28.78 -22.13 5.47
CA ARG A 1060 29.04 -22.11 6.91
C ARG A 1060 30.40 -21.49 7.17
N ILE A 1061 30.50 -20.71 8.25
CA ILE A 1061 31.73 -20.03 8.64
C ILE A 1061 32.42 -20.80 9.76
N LEU A 1062 33.73 -20.96 9.63
CA LEU A 1062 34.61 -21.63 10.57
C LEU A 1062 35.58 -20.64 11.23
N ARG A 1063 35.85 -20.86 12.51
CA ARG A 1063 36.93 -20.23 13.28
C ARG A 1063 38.31 -20.68 12.78
N LYS A 1064 39.37 -20.05 13.28
CA LYS A 1064 40.77 -20.41 12.95
C LYS A 1064 41.11 -21.88 13.23
N ASN A 1065 40.53 -22.44 14.29
CA ASN A 1065 40.68 -23.86 14.68
C ASN A 1065 39.80 -24.83 13.86
N ASN A 1066 39.05 -24.34 12.86
CA ASN A 1066 38.08 -25.06 12.03
C ASN A 1066 36.77 -25.47 12.74
N GLU A 1067 36.48 -24.96 13.93
CA GLU A 1067 35.17 -25.13 14.56
C GLU A 1067 34.12 -24.24 13.85
N PRO A 1068 32.90 -24.74 13.61
CA PRO A 1068 31.83 -23.92 13.06
C PRO A 1068 31.41 -22.84 14.07
N ILE A 1069 31.10 -21.65 13.59
CA ILE A 1069 30.51 -20.59 14.42
C ILE A 1069 29.01 -20.87 14.66
N GLU A 1070 28.33 -21.45 13.67
CA GLU A 1070 26.90 -21.79 13.79
C GLU A 1070 26.63 -22.70 15.00
N ASP A 1071 25.59 -22.37 15.78
CA ASP A 1071 25.18 -23.00 17.05
C ASP A 1071 26.19 -22.88 18.22
N LEU A 1072 27.50 -22.91 17.95
CA LEU A 1072 28.53 -22.86 19.00
C LEU A 1072 28.80 -21.44 19.52
N GLY A 1073 28.75 -20.45 18.63
CA GLY A 1073 28.97 -19.04 18.99
C GLY A 1073 30.36 -18.76 19.55
N ILE A 1074 30.51 -17.59 20.15
CA ILE A 1074 31.75 -17.12 20.76
C ILE A 1074 31.52 -16.89 22.26
N LEU A 1075 32.07 -17.79 23.06
CA LEU A 1075 32.04 -17.69 24.52
C LEU A 1075 32.91 -16.52 24.99
N PRO A 1076 32.38 -15.61 25.84
CA PRO A 1076 33.15 -14.53 26.42
C PRO A 1076 34.17 -15.07 27.44
N ASP A 1077 35.28 -14.34 27.63
CA ASP A 1077 36.24 -14.62 28.70
C ASP A 1077 35.65 -14.29 30.09
N VAL A 1078 34.78 -13.28 30.16
CA VAL A 1078 34.14 -12.80 31.39
C VAL A 1078 32.67 -12.52 31.11
N VAL A 1079 31.77 -13.01 31.95
CA VAL A 1079 30.34 -12.68 31.89
C VAL A 1079 30.02 -11.58 32.89
N HIS A 1080 29.34 -10.52 32.43
CA HIS A 1080 28.84 -9.42 33.27
C HIS A 1080 27.31 -9.39 33.23
N LYS A 1081 26.67 -9.73 34.35
CA LYS A 1081 25.22 -9.60 34.49
C LYS A 1081 24.84 -8.12 34.58
N ILE A 1082 23.97 -7.67 33.68
CA ILE A 1082 23.47 -6.29 33.64
C ILE A 1082 22.80 -5.93 34.97
N THR A 1083 23.31 -4.88 35.63
CA THR A 1083 22.71 -4.35 36.85
C THR A 1083 21.56 -3.38 36.52
N ARG A 1084 20.74 -3.03 37.53
CA ARG A 1084 19.71 -1.99 37.37
C ARG A 1084 20.30 -0.65 36.90
N GLU A 1085 21.49 -0.32 37.39
CA GLU A 1085 22.18 0.93 37.06
C GLU A 1085 22.76 0.89 35.64
N ASP A 1086 23.23 -0.27 35.18
CA ASP A 1086 23.64 -0.47 33.79
C ASP A 1086 22.52 -0.17 32.82
N LEU A 1087 21.33 -0.71 33.12
CA LEU A 1087 20.15 -0.58 32.30
C LEU A 1087 19.63 0.87 32.28
N LEU A 1088 19.53 1.52 33.45
CA LEU A 1088 18.88 2.83 33.57
C LEU A 1088 19.81 4.05 33.45
N LYS A 1089 21.13 3.89 33.65
CA LYS A 1089 22.09 5.01 33.71
C LYS A 1089 23.26 4.90 32.72
N GLY A 1090 23.11 4.06 31.70
CA GLY A 1090 24.04 4.02 30.56
C GLY A 1090 25.30 3.21 30.81
N ASN A 1091 25.14 2.01 31.35
CA ASN A 1091 26.17 0.97 31.53
C ASN A 1091 27.36 1.32 32.47
N PRO A 1092 27.19 2.07 33.59
CA PRO A 1092 28.32 2.46 34.43
C PRO A 1092 29.03 1.30 35.15
N ASP A 1093 28.35 0.20 35.45
CA ASP A 1093 28.96 -0.96 36.12
C ASP A 1093 29.64 -1.86 35.10
N LEU A 1094 29.01 -2.12 33.95
CA LEU A 1094 29.61 -2.84 32.82
C LEU A 1094 30.88 -2.14 32.35
N ILE A 1095 30.83 -0.83 32.10
CA ILE A 1095 32.01 -0.06 31.65
C ILE A 1095 33.13 -0.17 32.69
N ARG A 1096 32.81 -0.05 33.99
CA ARG A 1096 33.80 -0.18 35.06
C ARG A 1096 34.41 -1.57 35.07
N ARG A 1097 33.60 -2.62 34.96
CA ARG A 1097 34.07 -4.00 34.91
C ARG A 1097 34.95 -4.25 33.69
N THR A 1098 34.57 -3.72 32.53
CA THR A 1098 35.40 -3.78 31.32
C THR A 1098 36.73 -3.06 31.51
N MET A 1099 36.75 -1.90 32.18
CA MET A 1099 38.00 -1.18 32.48
C MET A 1099 38.89 -1.93 33.46
N GLU A 1100 38.32 -2.61 34.45
CA GLU A 1100 39.07 -3.51 35.36
C GLU A 1100 39.73 -4.62 34.54
N VAL A 1101 38.97 -5.34 33.73
CA VAL A 1101 39.49 -6.42 32.86
C VAL A 1101 40.52 -5.92 31.85
N LEU A 1102 40.36 -4.70 31.32
CA LEU A 1102 41.27 -4.09 30.35
C LEU A 1102 42.66 -3.80 30.91
N PHE A 1103 42.74 -3.48 32.21
CA PHE A 1103 43.98 -3.10 32.90
C PHE A 1103 44.43 -4.14 33.94
N GLU A 1104 43.68 -5.22 34.14
CA GLU A 1104 44.12 -6.41 34.89
C GLU A 1104 45.36 -6.99 34.19
N SER A 1105 46.46 -7.06 34.95
CA SER A 1105 47.80 -7.42 34.47
C SER A 1105 48.04 -8.92 34.50
#